data_AF-A0AA96HLJ8-F1
#
_entry.id   AF-A0AA96HLJ8-F1
#
_cell.length_a   1.000
_cell.length_b   1.000
_cell.length_c   1.000
_cell.angle_alpha   90.00
_cell.angle_beta   90.00
_cell.angle_gamma   90.00
#
_symmetry.space_group_name_H-M   'P 1'
#
loop_
_entity.id
_entity.type
_entity.pdbx_description
1 polymer ?
#
loop_
_entity_poly.entity_id
_entity_poly.type
_entity_poly.pdbx_seq_one_letter_code
_entity_poly.pdbx_strand_id
1 'polypeptide(L)'
;MSKRFIRLKHLISIATISVALSPISAFSNSDVPVGGLSENLTADPGFEANNAFNGLDVNCALDASNRGVSLINNQDVLFDNQSLLINFPDWKRCTSTGKQLGWNNGDIGHNLRFTASAKTLNALPTNTSFSACVVAYTQSGARVDSCQDYLPSQTTFNIDVSTALPGATDPVLNVYFELRKPNTGQLEVVIDNANLEFIRDRYEGEDLLPVVPSGYELNTLLSTDYEIDAAGFDAHPNVSLNSVTPIDGTSSLTISPMQIYQRYTSQMSQWGWNQGPTAHSVSLFTKVRVENDSVGNDIDICIVAYLQSGPRKQQCKKVLLADSLTEVFTEYLFEGTDRNEILSSVYAEFRNTGGNFSASFDNTRVYLVQPQGSGPTDPTDPTDPTDPTGPSGLPYVPEGLSLDDMISDTGCESSTAGFTNPEGISAVTQTTNAIDGTQSCQFDFPDYNRITSGFDYGYNSGPLAYSLTVRADVRIDTALAGNIDACAVAYMADGSRRENCQSIEGIVGQYQIDTTLALNNEQVQRVYFELRKPSSGGQGQLVAVLDNIHIYLVRGTVPTTGGGGGTGGATSGDLSEIGYASNPTNWRDIHAEIFKSEDTSSNGPVVNNAAKSIAVDLHPSTDAIGTTPVTVSFGFPLAPGTLIRTDDVKLTDENGIEIPAHVSGLLNWKNMPPQPMLCDGLISSGNPGIRSVLIQTSMAFENSNAKRVFVKINSGARTLNIPTKVPVESTYRQAVEGTYNAQIRAAIGLTISEPMVVAALDINHLACTGIEPMGAPGGTRAFLSELDQAVNNFAYSIVDRAEEKQGWVTTDTRDIGGWYEGPTVPADERSAAWLYQRPMALFASYRITGDAEMLKEAYRAMDHYAQLIYTPEDCAALETTNCVGSFSLRNPDPANSYQKTMYSYNETLFNQYLLLGDERYLDKIGYVSWAAERFSKASILNTTSTARVAAYSLAAALYDSLLTNNAYQTSNVEQYVNSIIQFQANGVEGFGTNGCYNYKPEDFIPEPHFSPWMTSLLTDELLATYQETGNAAIPPSLVTAAQCQYDRAIVVGADDDYMKWDGVDGGYEIYHTLYTAVSYGTPGPVVKSNGQVLSTPEDHVEHNLDGGRPLVLGAYFTQDATQKSNFTNRIYELIASHKRGILHWTRDTQGREMYRVSPNRKFAWQYGSYGKTAWAICEPGSTTCSKPSY
;
A
#
# COMPACT_ATOMS: atom_id res chain seq x y z
N MET A 1 9.25 -29.31 -53.89
CA MET A 1 10.52 -29.72 -54.51
C MET A 1 11.35 -30.43 -53.46
N SER A 2 11.97 -31.57 -53.85
CA SER A 2 13.10 -32.29 -53.22
C SER A 2 12.92 -32.83 -51.76
N LYS A 3 12.45 -34.08 -51.53
CA LYS A 3 13.16 -35.41 -51.55
C LYS A 3 14.09 -35.62 -50.32
N ARG A 4 14.11 -36.70 -49.52
CA ARG A 4 13.80 -38.18 -49.62
C ARG A 4 13.78 -38.77 -48.17
N PHE A 5 12.82 -39.62 -47.75
CA PHE A 5 12.79 -41.12 -47.77
C PHE A 5 13.98 -41.81 -47.03
N ILE A 6 13.80 -42.72 -46.03
CA ILE A 6 13.41 -44.16 -46.07
C ILE A 6 13.13 -44.62 -44.60
N ARG A 7 11.97 -45.16 -44.15
CA ARG A 7 11.34 -46.51 -44.18
C ARG A 7 12.12 -47.72 -43.58
N LEU A 8 11.55 -48.36 -42.53
CA LEU A 8 11.34 -49.84 -42.33
C LEU A 8 10.86 -50.10 -40.88
N LYS A 9 9.58 -50.40 -40.58
CA LYS A 9 8.86 -51.71 -40.55
C LYS A 9 9.54 -52.83 -39.73
N HIS A 10 9.00 -53.22 -38.57
CA HIS A 10 8.05 -54.38 -38.39
C HIS A 10 7.79 -54.83 -36.92
N LEU A 11 6.49 -55.06 -36.62
CA LEU A 11 5.84 -56.25 -35.99
C LEU A 11 6.07 -56.52 -34.48
N ILE A 12 5.05 -56.29 -33.63
CA ILE A 12 4.02 -57.26 -33.14
C ILE A 12 4.61 -58.52 -32.48
N SER A 13 4.46 -58.64 -31.14
CA SER A 13 3.65 -59.71 -30.52
C SER A 13 3.54 -59.59 -28.99
N ILE A 14 2.37 -60.00 -28.55
CA ILE A 14 1.78 -60.10 -27.20
C ILE A 14 2.40 -61.26 -26.41
N ALA A 15 2.57 -61.11 -25.09
CA ALA A 15 2.33 -62.18 -24.11
C ALA A 15 2.29 -61.65 -22.66
N THR A 16 1.09 -61.71 -22.07
CA THR A 16 0.82 -61.86 -20.63
C THR A 16 1.45 -63.13 -20.06
N ILE A 17 1.87 -63.12 -18.78
CA ILE A 17 1.52 -64.13 -17.75
C ILE A 17 2.09 -63.71 -16.37
N SER A 18 1.26 -63.96 -15.37
CA SER A 18 1.38 -63.66 -13.94
C SER A 18 2.19 -64.67 -13.11
N VAL A 19 2.34 -64.33 -11.82
CA VAL A 19 2.53 -65.17 -10.61
C VAL A 19 3.96 -65.53 -10.21
N ALA A 20 4.43 -65.06 -9.04
CA ALA A 20 4.48 -65.86 -7.79
C ALA A 20 5.36 -65.23 -6.69
N LEU A 21 4.83 -65.27 -5.47
CA LEU A 21 5.43 -64.99 -4.17
C LEU A 21 6.61 -65.93 -3.82
N SER A 22 7.61 -65.44 -3.08
CA SER A 22 8.03 -65.96 -1.75
C SER A 22 9.46 -65.53 -1.32
N PRO A 23 9.77 -65.57 0.00
CA PRO A 23 10.72 -64.68 0.68
C PRO A 23 12.02 -65.39 1.12
N ILE A 24 13.12 -64.65 1.36
CA ILE A 24 14.26 -65.16 2.14
C ILE A 24 14.89 -64.05 3.01
N SER A 25 15.14 -64.47 4.24
CA SER A 25 15.73 -63.85 5.43
C SER A 25 17.24 -63.59 5.39
N ALA A 26 17.65 -62.59 6.19
CA ALA A 26 18.81 -62.52 7.08
C ALA A 26 20.22 -62.91 6.57
N PHE A 27 21.17 -61.97 6.68
CA PHE A 27 22.57 -62.26 7.02
C PHE A 27 23.19 -61.16 7.90
N SER A 28 24.09 -61.61 8.77
CA SER A 28 24.68 -60.99 9.94
C SER A 28 26.10 -60.44 9.74
N ASN A 29 26.43 -59.42 10.54
CA ASN A 29 27.69 -59.12 11.26
C ASN A 29 29.06 -58.91 10.58
N SER A 30 29.84 -58.06 11.29
CA SER A 30 31.29 -57.82 11.34
C SER A 30 31.85 -56.77 10.35
N ASP A 31 32.74 -55.83 10.69
CA ASP A 31 33.40 -55.42 11.95
C ASP A 31 34.25 -54.13 11.72
N VAL A 32 34.34 -53.26 12.76
CA VAL A 32 35.56 -52.52 13.24
C VAL A 32 36.09 -51.27 12.47
N PRO A 33 36.74 -50.23 13.10
CA PRO A 33 36.62 -49.61 14.45
C PRO A 33 36.74 -48.05 14.48
N VAL A 34 36.37 -47.39 15.59
CA VAL A 34 37.08 -46.16 16.05
C VAL A 34 37.10 -46.11 17.58
N GLY A 35 38.30 -46.17 18.20
CA GLY A 35 38.54 -45.77 19.60
C GLY A 35 38.63 -44.23 19.69
N GLY A 36 38.27 -43.55 20.76
CA GLY A 36 38.46 -43.86 22.17
C GLY A 36 39.61 -43.00 22.71
N LEU A 37 39.27 -41.94 23.49
CA LEU A 37 40.02 -41.19 24.55
C LEU A 37 39.13 -39.94 24.84
N SER A 38 38.28 -39.87 25.89
CA SER A 38 38.53 -39.67 27.33
C SER A 38 39.30 -38.35 27.59
N GLU A 39 38.97 -37.42 28.50
CA GLU A 39 38.31 -37.42 29.80
C GLU A 39 38.06 -35.95 30.22
N ASN A 40 36.93 -35.65 30.89
CA ASN A 40 36.93 -35.02 32.22
C ASN A 40 35.49 -34.77 32.72
N LEU A 41 35.08 -35.62 33.66
CA LEU A 41 33.96 -35.47 34.57
C LEU A 41 34.52 -35.03 35.93
N THR A 42 33.94 -33.99 36.53
CA THR A 42 33.85 -33.81 37.99
C THR A 42 32.49 -33.14 38.23
N ALA A 43 31.47 -33.89 38.66
CA ALA A 43 31.11 -34.21 40.04
C ALA A 43 30.40 -33.05 40.77
N ASP A 44 29.08 -33.19 40.86
CA ASP A 44 28.13 -32.51 41.76
C ASP A 44 28.50 -32.78 43.24
N PRO A 45 28.25 -31.83 44.16
CA PRO A 45 27.14 -32.05 45.09
C PRO A 45 26.38 -30.77 45.50
N GLY A 46 25.08 -30.94 45.78
CA GLY A 46 24.16 -29.87 46.19
C GLY A 46 24.25 -29.34 47.64
N PHE A 47 23.13 -28.74 48.03
CA PHE A 47 22.70 -28.14 49.31
C PHE A 47 22.67 -26.60 49.44
N GLU A 48 21.43 -26.10 49.55
CA GLU A 48 20.86 -24.95 50.27
C GLU A 48 21.73 -23.75 50.70
N ALA A 49 21.35 -22.55 50.23
CA ALA A 49 21.35 -21.33 51.04
C ALA A 49 20.26 -20.32 50.59
N ASN A 50 19.32 -20.14 51.51
CA ASN A 50 18.23 -19.17 51.66
C ASN A 50 18.42 -17.69 51.24
N ASN A 51 17.28 -17.12 50.80
CA ASN A 51 16.64 -15.85 51.19
C ASN A 51 17.38 -14.49 51.12
N ALA A 52 16.91 -13.65 50.19
CA ALA A 52 16.45 -12.26 50.41
C ALA A 52 15.76 -11.82 49.10
N PHE A 53 14.44 -11.90 48.94
CA PHE A 53 13.46 -10.89 49.32
C PHE A 53 12.09 -11.56 49.53
N ASN A 54 11.82 -12.01 50.76
CA ASN A 54 10.46 -12.26 51.23
C ASN A 54 10.07 -11.10 52.14
N GLY A 55 9.12 -10.28 51.69
CA GLY A 55 8.64 -9.13 52.46
C GLY A 55 7.85 -8.11 51.67
N LEU A 56 6.87 -8.55 50.88
CA LEU A 56 5.76 -7.68 50.45
C LEU A 56 4.46 -8.35 50.88
N ASP A 57 3.90 -7.85 51.97
CA ASP A 57 2.59 -8.19 52.49
C ASP A 57 1.51 -7.82 51.46
N VAL A 58 0.97 -8.81 50.74
CA VAL A 58 -0.22 -8.62 49.90
C VAL A 58 -1.42 -9.22 50.64
N ASN A 59 -2.15 -8.38 51.37
CA ASN A 59 -3.51 -8.66 51.78
C ASN A 59 -4.40 -7.50 51.31
N CYS A 60 -4.63 -7.45 50.01
CA CYS A 60 -5.70 -6.68 49.37
C CYS A 60 -6.49 -7.68 48.52
N ALA A 61 -7.79 -7.84 48.79
CA ALA A 61 -8.65 -8.68 47.96
C ALA A 61 -8.89 -7.95 46.63
N LEU A 62 -8.22 -8.39 45.57
CA LEU A 62 -8.51 -8.00 44.19
C LEU A 62 -9.49 -9.03 43.61
N ASP A 63 -10.72 -8.61 43.30
CA ASP A 63 -11.64 -9.40 42.50
C ASP A 63 -11.20 -9.30 41.02
N ALA A 64 -10.24 -10.14 40.64
CA ALA A 64 -9.71 -10.20 39.29
C ALA A 64 -10.57 -11.11 38.41
N SER A 65 -11.76 -10.62 38.05
CA SER A 65 -12.49 -11.12 36.89
C SER A 65 -12.96 -9.95 36.03
N ASN A 66 -12.05 -9.29 35.29
CA ASN A 66 -12.27 -8.70 33.96
C ASN A 66 -11.13 -7.77 33.49
N ARG A 67 -10.58 -8.12 32.31
CA ARG A 67 -10.06 -7.25 31.22
C ARG A 67 -8.76 -6.45 31.45
N GLY A 68 -8.01 -6.34 30.35
CA GLY A 68 -6.59 -5.94 30.29
C GLY A 68 -6.34 -4.46 30.05
N VAL A 69 -5.09 -4.08 30.31
CA VAL A 69 -4.51 -2.75 30.07
C VAL A 69 -4.14 -2.62 28.59
N SER A 70 -4.49 -1.51 27.95
CA SER A 70 -4.10 -1.22 26.56
C SER A 70 -2.98 -0.19 26.53
N LEU A 71 -1.99 -0.40 25.65
CA LEU A 71 -0.88 0.52 25.40
C LEU A 71 -1.27 1.47 24.25
N ILE A 72 -1.03 2.77 24.43
CA ILE A 72 -1.04 3.74 23.32
C ILE A 72 0.33 4.41 23.30
N ASN A 73 1.23 3.87 22.46
CA ASN A 73 2.59 4.36 22.18
C ASN A 73 3.56 4.45 23.37
N ASN A 74 4.87 4.42 23.08
CA ASN A 74 5.97 4.34 24.05
C ASN A 74 6.13 5.57 24.99
N GLN A 75 5.12 6.42 25.16
CA GLN A 75 5.22 7.64 25.95
C GLN A 75 4.03 7.94 26.88
N ASP A 76 2.87 7.27 26.74
CA ASP A 76 1.71 7.50 27.62
C ASP A 76 1.05 6.18 28.07
N VAL A 77 0.58 6.14 29.32
CA VAL A 77 -0.19 5.01 29.88
C VAL A 77 -1.55 5.52 30.33
N LEU A 78 -2.60 5.19 29.56
CA LEU A 78 -3.99 5.47 29.90
C LEU A 78 -4.59 4.30 30.68
N PHE A 79 -5.14 4.59 31.86
CA PHE A 79 -6.00 3.66 32.60
C PHE A 79 -7.45 3.90 32.17
N ASP A 80 -8.04 2.95 31.44
CA ASP A 80 -9.43 3.05 30.98
C ASP A 80 -10.41 2.96 32.17
N ASN A 81 -11.54 3.68 32.08
CA ASN A 81 -12.51 3.97 33.15
C ASN A 81 -12.94 2.73 33.99
N GLN A 82 -12.14 2.35 34.98
CA GLN A 82 -12.44 1.26 35.90
C GLN A 82 -12.35 1.71 37.35
N SER A 83 -13.48 1.60 38.06
CA SER A 83 -13.58 1.91 39.48
C SER A 83 -12.83 0.87 40.31
N LEU A 84 -11.67 1.23 40.85
CA LEU A 84 -10.92 0.38 41.78
C LEU A 84 -11.42 0.58 43.21
N LEU A 85 -12.00 -0.45 43.83
CA LEU A 85 -12.45 -0.41 45.22
C LEU A 85 -11.34 -0.89 46.16
N ILE A 86 -10.75 0.00 46.95
CA ILE A 86 -9.71 -0.35 47.94
C ILE A 86 -10.26 -0.21 49.35
N ASN A 87 -10.18 -1.28 50.15
CA ASN A 87 -10.67 -1.30 51.53
C ASN A 87 -9.49 -1.45 52.51
N PHE A 88 -9.33 -0.49 53.45
CA PHE A 88 -8.20 -0.45 54.40
C PHE A 88 -8.66 -0.85 55.82
N PRO A 89 -8.37 -2.07 56.30
CA PRO A 89 -8.88 -2.49 57.61
C PRO A 89 -8.04 -2.12 58.84
N ASP A 90 -6.80 -1.62 58.75
CA ASP A 90 -6.00 -0.97 59.83
C ASP A 90 -4.62 -0.58 59.26
N TRP A 91 -3.79 0.26 59.94
CA TRP A 91 -2.50 0.86 59.49
C TRP A 91 -1.75 0.02 58.43
N LYS A 92 -2.09 0.20 57.14
CA LYS A 92 -1.54 -0.61 56.04
C LYS A 92 -1.45 0.20 54.76
N ARG A 93 -0.37 -0.07 54.02
CA ARG A 93 -0.07 0.46 52.70
C ARG A 93 -0.81 -0.36 51.65
N CYS A 94 -1.36 0.29 50.63
CA CYS A 94 -1.81 -0.38 49.41
C CYS A 94 -0.92 0.09 48.27
N THR A 95 -0.30 -0.86 47.57
CA THR A 95 0.57 -0.63 46.40
C THR A 95 -0.04 -1.32 45.19
N SER A 96 -0.11 -0.63 44.04
CA SER A 96 -0.45 -1.26 42.76
C SER A 96 0.73 -2.10 42.23
N THR A 97 0.45 -3.05 41.32
CA THR A 97 1.47 -3.89 40.66
C THR A 97 2.44 -3.03 39.83
N GLY A 98 3.74 -3.11 40.15
CA GLY A 98 4.80 -2.37 39.45
C GLY A 98 5.22 -3.01 38.12
N LYS A 99 5.78 -2.19 37.22
CA LYS A 99 6.36 -2.59 35.93
C LYS A 99 7.88 -2.42 35.96
N GLN A 100 8.62 -3.45 35.56
CA GLN A 100 10.08 -3.42 35.41
C GLN A 100 10.43 -2.79 34.06
N LEU A 101 11.21 -1.71 34.06
CA LEU A 101 11.63 -1.03 32.83
C LEU A 101 13.11 -1.36 32.56
N GLY A 102 13.39 -2.02 31.42
CA GLY A 102 14.77 -2.27 30.97
C GLY A 102 15.30 -1.09 30.17
N TRP A 103 16.32 -0.40 30.67
CA TRP A 103 16.99 0.70 29.97
C TRP A 103 18.47 0.39 29.77
N ASN A 104 19.01 0.73 28.59
CA ASN A 104 20.44 0.74 28.31
C ASN A 104 21.02 2.13 28.64
N ASN A 105 22.22 2.16 29.23
CA ASN A 105 22.92 3.35 29.74
C ASN A 105 23.03 4.47 28.69
N GLY A 106 22.43 5.64 28.94
CA GLY A 106 22.62 6.81 28.07
C GLY A 106 21.99 8.14 28.52
N ASP A 107 20.74 8.15 28.97
CA ASP A 107 20.01 9.41 29.17
C ASP A 107 19.69 9.68 30.65
N ILE A 108 20.30 10.72 31.24
CA ILE A 108 20.08 11.12 32.64
C ILE A 108 19.49 12.54 32.67
N GLY A 109 18.21 12.65 33.04
CA GLY A 109 17.52 13.90 33.30
C GLY A 109 16.06 13.88 32.86
N HIS A 110 15.18 13.26 33.66
CA HIS A 110 13.74 13.18 33.34
C HIS A 110 12.89 13.67 34.51
N ASN A 111 11.90 14.53 34.21
CA ASN A 111 10.82 14.90 35.11
C ASN A 111 9.66 13.92 34.89
N LEU A 112 9.18 13.30 35.96
CA LEU A 112 7.99 12.45 35.96
C LEU A 112 6.81 13.27 36.45
N ARG A 113 5.70 13.25 35.71
CA ARG A 113 4.43 13.85 36.15
C ARG A 113 3.35 12.79 36.15
N PHE A 114 2.69 12.63 37.29
CA PHE A 114 1.51 11.78 37.42
C PHE A 114 0.30 12.64 37.73
N THR A 115 -0.75 12.52 36.92
CA THR A 115 -2.02 13.20 37.12
C THR A 115 -3.15 12.19 37.28
N ALA A 116 -4.01 12.33 38.28
CA ALA A 116 -5.20 11.49 38.43
C ALA A 116 -6.34 12.27 39.08
N SER A 117 -7.59 11.95 38.75
CA SER A 117 -8.75 12.44 39.52
C SER A 117 -9.21 11.34 40.47
N ALA A 118 -9.62 11.69 41.68
CA ALA A 118 -10.12 10.69 42.63
C ALA A 118 -11.31 11.22 43.42
N LYS A 119 -12.24 10.32 43.76
CA LYS A 119 -13.46 10.61 44.51
C LYS A 119 -13.59 9.68 45.71
N THR A 120 -13.90 10.23 46.89
CA THR A 120 -14.24 9.41 48.06
C THR A 120 -15.71 9.00 48.00
N LEU A 121 -16.02 7.72 48.25
CA LEU A 121 -17.40 7.22 48.25
C LEU A 121 -18.15 7.54 49.55
N ASN A 122 -17.43 7.79 50.65
CA ASN A 122 -17.99 8.15 51.95
C ASN A 122 -17.35 9.44 52.50
N ALA A 123 -18.14 10.29 53.17
CA ALA A 123 -17.63 11.48 53.83
C ALA A 123 -16.61 11.09 54.93
N LEU A 124 -15.36 11.55 54.77
CA LEU A 124 -14.31 11.31 55.75
C LEU A 124 -14.66 11.99 57.09
N PRO A 125 -14.41 11.34 58.24
CA PRO A 125 -14.47 12.03 59.54
C PRO A 125 -13.54 13.25 59.50
N THR A 126 -14.00 14.39 60.04
CA THR A 126 -13.39 15.73 59.91
C THR A 126 -11.91 15.86 60.33
N ASN A 127 -11.32 14.78 60.85
CA ASN A 127 -9.99 14.75 61.45
C ASN A 127 -9.06 13.72 60.77
N THR A 128 -9.38 13.24 59.57
CA THR A 128 -8.62 12.18 58.88
C THR A 128 -7.99 12.69 57.58
N SER A 129 -6.68 12.91 57.55
CA SER A 129 -5.93 13.14 56.31
C SER A 129 -5.48 11.82 55.67
N PHE A 130 -5.15 11.84 54.39
CA PHE A 130 -4.39 10.77 53.73
C PHE A 130 -3.42 11.40 52.73
N SER A 131 -2.34 10.70 52.39
CA SER A 131 -1.33 11.15 51.43
C SER A 131 -1.39 10.28 50.18
N ALA A 132 -1.29 10.88 49.00
CA ALA A 132 -1.02 10.16 47.77
C ALA A 132 0.45 10.35 47.38
N CYS A 133 1.17 9.27 47.18
CA CYS A 133 2.60 9.27 46.91
C CYS A 133 2.93 8.58 45.59
N VAL A 134 3.88 9.14 44.85
CA VAL A 134 4.61 8.43 43.79
C VAL A 134 5.93 7.95 44.39
N VAL A 135 6.23 6.67 44.25
CA VAL A 135 7.40 6.02 44.83
C VAL A 135 8.22 5.37 43.71
N ALA A 136 9.44 5.83 43.50
CA ALA A 136 10.39 5.21 42.59
C ALA A 136 11.44 4.40 43.38
N TYR A 137 11.85 3.26 42.81
CA TYR A 137 12.98 2.48 43.30
C TYR A 137 14.08 2.50 42.24
N THR A 138 15.30 2.88 42.63
CA THR A 138 16.47 2.85 41.74
C THR A 138 17.06 1.43 41.66
N GLN A 139 17.97 1.21 40.71
CA GLN A 139 18.63 -0.08 40.48
C GLN A 139 19.48 -0.53 41.69
N SER A 140 20.04 0.40 42.48
CA SER A 140 20.68 0.11 43.78
C SER A 140 19.69 -0.16 44.93
N GLY A 141 18.38 -0.08 44.67
CA GLY A 141 17.32 -0.30 45.65
C GLY A 141 16.98 0.92 46.50
N ALA A 142 17.50 2.11 46.16
CA ALA A 142 17.14 3.34 46.86
C ALA A 142 15.70 3.75 46.54
N ARG A 143 14.92 4.06 47.58
CA ARG A 143 13.52 4.49 47.46
C ARG A 143 13.45 6.01 47.48
N VAL A 144 12.77 6.58 46.48
CA VAL A 144 12.47 8.01 46.41
C VAL A 144 10.97 8.17 46.36
N ASP A 145 10.40 8.91 47.31
CA ASP A 145 8.96 9.19 47.36
C ASP A 145 8.66 10.69 47.33
N SER A 146 7.60 11.05 46.61
CA SER A 146 6.99 12.37 46.67
C SER A 146 5.52 12.20 46.97
N CYS A 147 5.06 12.87 48.03
CA CYS A 147 3.73 12.71 48.57
C CYS A 147 3.00 14.05 48.62
N GLN A 148 1.71 14.03 48.33
CA GLN A 148 0.80 15.15 48.54
C GLN A 148 -0.29 14.75 49.54
N ASP A 149 -0.48 15.56 50.58
CA ASP A 149 -1.49 15.33 51.62
C ASP A 149 -2.85 15.95 51.25
N TYR A 150 -3.93 15.21 51.49
CA TYR A 150 -5.31 15.63 51.23
C TYR A 150 -6.11 15.76 52.53
N LEU A 151 -6.91 16.83 52.62
CA LEU A 151 -7.75 17.15 53.77
C LEU A 151 -9.18 16.58 53.61
N PRO A 152 -9.85 16.20 54.71
CA PRO A 152 -11.09 15.41 54.70
C PRO A 152 -12.35 16.09 54.12
N SER A 153 -12.32 17.38 53.79
CA SER A 153 -13.50 18.10 53.27
C SER A 153 -13.71 17.97 51.75
N GLN A 154 -12.82 17.29 51.04
CA GLN A 154 -12.89 17.14 49.59
C GLN A 154 -13.48 15.77 49.21
N THR A 155 -14.66 15.79 48.58
CA THR A 155 -15.26 14.57 48.00
C THR A 155 -14.62 14.17 46.68
N THR A 156 -14.00 15.12 45.97
CA THR A 156 -13.23 14.92 44.74
C THR A 156 -11.93 15.71 44.82
N PHE A 157 -10.81 15.13 44.41
CA PHE A 157 -9.50 15.77 44.43
C PHE A 157 -8.66 15.32 43.22
N ASN A 158 -7.85 16.24 42.70
CA ASN A 158 -6.89 15.96 41.63
C ASN A 158 -5.52 15.73 42.26
N ILE A 159 -4.90 14.62 41.87
CA ILE A 159 -3.56 14.22 42.26
C ILE A 159 -2.64 14.67 41.13
N ASP A 160 -1.79 15.65 41.38
CA ASP A 160 -0.77 16.11 40.43
C ASP A 160 0.57 16.10 41.14
N VAL A 161 1.28 14.98 41.01
CA VAL A 161 2.58 14.78 41.63
C VAL A 161 3.63 14.87 40.53
N SER A 162 4.33 15.99 40.49
CA SER A 162 5.52 16.17 39.66
C SER A 162 6.76 16.05 40.54
N THR A 163 7.73 15.23 40.11
CA THR A 163 9.01 15.12 40.80
C THR A 163 10.14 15.30 39.80
N ALA A 164 10.96 16.32 40.01
CA ALA A 164 12.34 16.26 39.57
C ALA A 164 13.05 15.28 40.50
N LEU A 165 13.59 14.18 39.98
CA LEU A 165 14.42 13.27 40.79
C LEU A 165 15.79 13.94 40.99
N PRO A 166 16.08 14.58 42.13
CA PRO A 166 17.31 15.35 42.25
C PRO A 166 18.44 14.37 42.57
N GLY A 167 19.36 14.18 41.62
CA GLY A 167 20.66 13.57 41.89
C GLY A 167 20.74 12.03 41.90
N ALA A 168 19.78 11.32 41.30
CA ALA A 168 19.94 9.87 41.08
C ALA A 168 20.85 9.63 39.87
N THR A 169 22.13 9.31 40.10
CA THR A 169 23.06 8.79 39.08
C THR A 169 22.77 7.31 38.74
N ASP A 170 21.66 6.77 39.24
CA ASP A 170 21.34 5.35 39.28
C ASP A 170 19.96 5.14 38.63
N PRO A 171 19.82 4.26 37.61
CA PRO A 171 18.59 4.11 36.85
C PRO A 171 17.37 3.74 37.71
N VAL A 172 16.19 4.24 37.36
CA VAL A 172 14.93 3.88 38.04
C VAL A 172 14.42 2.53 37.51
N LEU A 173 14.26 1.56 38.39
CA LEU A 173 13.87 0.19 38.05
C LEU A 173 12.34 0.01 38.06
N ASN A 174 11.67 0.59 39.07
CA ASN A 174 10.23 0.46 39.27
C ASN A 174 9.63 1.77 39.81
N VAL A 175 8.43 2.12 39.35
CA VAL A 175 7.63 3.24 39.88
C VAL A 175 6.29 2.71 40.37
N TYR A 176 5.87 3.13 41.56
CA TYR A 176 4.63 2.72 42.23
C TYR A 176 3.82 3.94 42.64
N PHE A 177 2.51 3.77 42.67
CA PHE A 177 1.60 4.69 43.33
C PHE A 177 1.21 4.12 44.70
N GLU A 178 1.28 4.94 45.74
CA GLU A 178 1.02 4.55 47.13
C GLU A 178 0.07 5.54 47.80
N LEU A 179 -1.07 5.06 48.30
CA LEU A 179 -1.94 5.83 49.19
C LEU A 179 -1.58 5.51 50.65
N ARG A 180 -1.27 6.53 51.45
CA ARG A 180 -0.94 6.41 52.87
C ARG A 180 -2.05 7.02 53.73
N LYS A 181 -2.55 6.27 54.71
CA LYS A 181 -3.49 6.79 55.71
C LYS A 181 -2.89 6.66 57.12
N PRO A 182 -2.83 7.74 57.92
CA PRO A 182 -2.20 7.74 59.24
C PRO A 182 -3.07 7.20 60.39
N ASN A 183 -4.36 6.88 60.19
CA ASN A 183 -5.26 6.45 61.28
C ASN A 183 -6.21 5.30 60.86
N THR A 184 -6.60 4.47 61.84
CA THR A 184 -7.50 3.30 61.70
C THR A 184 -8.92 3.72 61.29
N GLY A 185 -9.39 3.23 60.14
CA GLY A 185 -10.77 3.41 59.65
C GLY A 185 -10.87 3.13 58.15
N GLN A 186 -12.00 2.61 57.68
CA GLN A 186 -12.21 2.34 56.25
C GLN A 186 -12.23 3.66 55.45
N LEU A 187 -11.47 3.72 54.36
CA LEU A 187 -11.51 4.78 53.37
C LEU A 187 -11.71 4.11 52.03
N GLU A 188 -12.71 4.56 51.30
CA GLU A 188 -13.09 4.02 50.00
C GLU A 188 -12.89 5.14 48.96
N VAL A 189 -11.90 4.95 48.08
CA VAL A 189 -11.50 5.94 47.06
C VAL A 189 -11.66 5.29 45.70
N VAL A 190 -12.36 5.97 44.79
CA VAL A 190 -12.43 5.65 43.37
C VAL A 190 -11.46 6.57 42.64
N ILE A 191 -10.55 6.02 41.84
CA ILE A 191 -9.62 6.79 41.00
C ILE A 191 -10.19 6.79 39.58
N ASP A 192 -10.44 7.98 39.04
CA ASP A 192 -10.92 8.22 37.68
C ASP A 192 -9.80 8.91 36.87
N ASN A 193 -9.53 8.45 35.64
CA ASN A 193 -8.59 9.09 34.70
C ASN A 193 -7.17 9.34 35.27
N ALA A 194 -6.41 8.28 35.52
CA ALA A 194 -4.98 8.39 35.85
C ALA A 194 -4.12 8.43 34.58
N ASN A 195 -3.15 9.34 34.53
CA ASN A 195 -2.21 9.52 33.44
C ASN A 195 -0.78 9.73 33.97
N LEU A 196 0.21 9.09 33.33
CA LEU A 196 1.63 9.19 33.68
C LEU A 196 2.40 9.67 32.45
N GLU A 197 2.98 10.87 32.53
CA GLU A 197 3.62 11.56 31.40
C GLU A 197 5.14 11.69 31.61
N PHE A 198 5.91 11.45 30.54
CA PHE A 198 7.35 11.69 30.48
C PHE A 198 7.66 12.94 29.65
N ILE A 199 8.19 13.98 30.27
CA ILE A 199 8.51 15.24 29.57
C ILE A 199 9.93 15.15 28.98
N ARG A 200 10.07 15.16 27.64
CA ARG A 200 11.37 15.23 26.94
C ARG A 200 11.35 16.37 25.90
N ASP A 201 12.34 17.26 25.94
CA ASP A 201 12.60 18.24 24.87
C ASP A 201 13.18 17.50 23.65
N ARG A 202 12.57 17.69 22.47
CA ARG A 202 12.91 16.96 21.25
C ARG A 202 13.62 17.88 20.25
N TYR A 203 14.81 17.48 19.80
CA TYR A 203 15.42 17.87 18.52
C TYR A 203 15.44 16.60 17.65
N GLU A 204 14.78 16.63 16.49
CA GLU A 204 14.91 15.60 15.45
C GLU A 204 15.40 16.28 14.17
N GLY A 205 16.34 15.62 13.49
CA GLY A 205 16.90 16.04 12.22
C GLY A 205 16.47 15.10 11.10
N GLU A 206 16.06 15.69 9.98
CA GLU A 206 15.99 15.07 8.66
C GLU A 206 16.65 16.03 7.64
N ASP A 207 17.34 15.44 6.65
CA ASP A 207 17.90 16.01 5.41
C ASP A 207 18.31 17.50 5.40
N LEU A 208 19.57 17.77 5.74
CA LEU A 208 20.13 19.12 5.79
C LEU A 208 20.64 19.61 4.42
N LEU A 209 19.92 20.55 3.83
CA LEU A 209 20.53 21.61 3.02
C LEU A 209 21.20 22.64 3.96
N PRO A 210 22.32 23.29 3.57
CA PRO A 210 22.93 24.30 4.42
C PRO A 210 21.94 25.43 4.72
N VAL A 211 21.84 25.84 5.98
CA VAL A 211 20.95 26.91 6.45
C VAL A 211 21.36 28.22 5.77
N VAL A 212 20.52 28.74 4.87
CA VAL A 212 20.78 29.98 4.13
C VAL A 212 20.29 31.16 4.97
N PRO A 213 21.17 32.09 5.40
CA PRO A 213 20.74 33.27 6.12
C PRO A 213 19.84 34.17 5.24
N SER A 214 18.80 34.76 5.82
CA SER A 214 17.89 35.68 5.11
C SER A 214 18.66 36.81 4.41
N GLY A 215 18.40 37.02 3.11
CA GLY A 215 19.09 38.00 2.26
C GLY A 215 20.22 37.41 1.39
N TYR A 216 20.45 36.10 1.49
CA TYR A 216 21.39 35.36 0.68
C TYR A 216 20.68 34.28 -0.14
N GLU A 217 21.22 33.95 -1.31
CA GLU A 217 20.77 32.87 -2.16
C GLU A 217 21.81 31.74 -2.19
N LEU A 218 21.33 30.50 -2.23
CA LEU A 218 22.16 29.31 -2.33
C LEU A 218 22.32 28.94 -3.80
N ASN A 219 23.49 29.23 -4.35
CA ASN A 219 23.82 28.87 -5.72
C ASN A 219 24.69 27.62 -5.71
N THR A 220 24.19 26.56 -6.35
CA THR A 220 24.98 25.34 -6.58
C THR A 220 25.88 25.59 -7.79
N LEU A 221 27.20 25.62 -7.59
CA LEU A 221 28.11 25.95 -8.69
C LEU A 221 28.20 24.84 -9.74
N LEU A 222 28.08 23.57 -9.32
CA LEU A 222 28.13 22.39 -10.18
C LEU A 222 27.48 21.19 -9.46
N SER A 223 26.80 20.35 -10.24
CA SER A 223 26.31 19.02 -9.89
C SER A 223 26.55 18.13 -11.11
N THR A 224 27.65 17.39 -11.16
CA THR A 224 27.90 16.43 -12.25
C THR A 224 28.93 15.35 -11.88
N ASP A 225 28.68 14.14 -12.39
CA ASP A 225 29.64 13.06 -12.63
C ASP A 225 30.47 13.40 -13.90
N TYR A 226 31.80 13.55 -13.78
CA TYR A 226 32.74 13.60 -14.91
C TYR A 226 34.07 12.92 -14.56
N GLU A 227 34.69 12.27 -15.54
CA GLU A 227 36.02 11.65 -15.44
C GLU A 227 37.12 12.62 -15.95
N ILE A 228 38.21 12.78 -15.19
CA ILE A 228 39.42 13.52 -15.63
C ILE A 228 40.45 12.51 -16.09
N ASP A 229 40.77 12.51 -17.39
CA ASP A 229 41.81 11.64 -17.97
C ASP A 229 43.21 12.07 -17.51
N ALA A 230 44.00 11.11 -17.04
CA ALA A 230 45.31 11.31 -16.44
C ALA A 230 46.41 11.28 -17.50
N ALA A 231 46.77 12.45 -18.06
CA ALA A 231 48.03 12.59 -18.81
C ALA A 231 48.63 14.00 -18.70
N GLY A 232 49.75 14.13 -17.99
CA GLY A 232 50.69 15.25 -18.15
C GLY A 232 51.06 16.01 -16.86
N PHE A 233 52.34 15.97 -16.53
CA PHE A 233 53.00 16.44 -15.30
C PHE A 233 53.19 17.98 -15.16
N ASP A 234 53.43 18.36 -13.90
CA ASP A 234 54.28 19.43 -13.33
C ASP A 234 54.10 20.94 -13.64
N ALA A 235 54.11 21.67 -12.52
CA ALA A 235 54.49 23.07 -12.25
C ALA A 235 53.88 24.20 -13.12
N HIS A 236 53.08 25.05 -12.45
CA HIS A 236 52.58 26.39 -12.83
C HIS A 236 53.42 27.22 -13.84
N PRO A 237 52.85 28.24 -14.54
CA PRO A 237 51.45 28.73 -14.54
C PRO A 237 50.84 29.00 -15.94
N ASN A 238 49.50 29.11 -15.97
CA ASN A 238 48.61 29.63 -17.04
C ASN A 238 48.45 28.76 -18.31
N VAL A 239 47.25 28.20 -18.52
CA VAL A 239 46.51 28.08 -19.80
C VAL A 239 45.13 27.46 -19.53
N SER A 240 44.10 27.96 -20.22
CA SER A 240 42.70 27.53 -20.20
C SER A 240 42.42 26.40 -21.20
N LEU A 241 41.35 25.62 -20.96
CA LEU A 241 40.79 24.67 -21.93
C LEU A 241 39.27 24.85 -22.05
N ASN A 242 38.79 24.90 -23.30
CA ASN A 242 37.41 25.05 -23.73
C ASN A 242 36.85 23.69 -24.20
N SER A 243 35.58 23.44 -23.85
CA SER A 243 34.63 22.40 -24.31
C SER A 243 34.64 21.02 -23.62
N VAL A 244 33.44 20.60 -23.18
CA VAL A 244 33.04 19.26 -22.71
C VAL A 244 31.63 18.97 -23.22
N THR A 245 31.36 17.72 -23.62
CA THR A 245 30.06 17.21 -24.13
C THR A 245 29.48 16.18 -23.12
N PRO A 246 28.15 16.05 -22.94
CA PRO A 246 27.57 15.18 -21.89
C PRO A 246 27.45 13.70 -22.30
N ILE A 247 27.51 12.78 -21.31
CA ILE A 247 27.13 11.34 -21.41
C ILE A 247 26.36 10.91 -20.14
N ASP A 248 25.38 10.01 -20.32
CA ASP A 248 24.55 9.39 -19.27
C ASP A 248 25.31 8.40 -18.35
N GLY A 249 25.08 8.54 -17.04
CA GLY A 249 24.92 7.43 -16.07
C GLY A 249 26.17 6.67 -15.58
N THR A 250 26.61 7.01 -14.36
CA THR A 250 27.61 6.36 -13.47
C THR A 250 29.08 6.52 -13.84
N SER A 251 29.82 7.34 -13.07
CA SER A 251 31.30 7.30 -13.05
C SER A 251 31.87 7.55 -11.66
N SER A 252 32.91 6.79 -11.28
CA SER A 252 33.67 6.94 -10.05
C SER A 252 35.14 7.23 -10.38
N LEU A 253 35.72 8.28 -9.77
CA LEU A 253 37.13 8.63 -9.98
C LEU A 253 38.05 7.76 -9.11
N THR A 254 38.84 6.84 -9.70
CA THR A 254 39.80 6.01 -8.96
C THR A 254 41.21 6.61 -9.02
N ILE A 255 41.75 7.07 -7.88
CA ILE A 255 43.11 7.61 -7.80
C ILE A 255 44.11 6.48 -7.49
N SER A 256 45.17 6.35 -8.31
CA SER A 256 46.29 5.41 -8.12
C SER A 256 47.09 5.70 -6.82
N PRO A 257 47.86 4.73 -6.28
CA PRO A 257 48.47 4.85 -4.95
C PRO A 257 49.35 6.11 -4.79
N MET A 258 48.91 7.01 -3.91
CA MET A 258 49.64 8.23 -3.56
C MET A 258 50.90 7.91 -2.75
N GLN A 259 52.06 8.35 -3.20
CA GLN A 259 53.26 8.35 -2.35
C GLN A 259 53.18 9.45 -1.27
N ILE A 260 53.89 9.23 -0.16
CA ILE A 260 53.91 10.10 1.02
C ILE A 260 54.19 11.56 0.60
N TYR A 261 53.30 12.49 0.96
CA TYR A 261 53.29 13.93 0.63
C TYR A 261 52.88 14.33 -0.81
N GLN A 262 51.96 13.62 -1.46
CA GLN A 262 51.32 14.12 -2.69
C GLN A 262 50.04 14.92 -2.41
N ARG A 263 49.78 15.91 -3.28
CA ARG A 263 48.62 16.81 -3.26
C ARG A 263 47.86 16.66 -4.57
N TYR A 264 46.57 16.33 -4.50
CA TYR A 264 45.67 16.42 -5.65
C TYR A 264 44.72 17.59 -5.47
N THR A 265 44.58 18.39 -6.52
CA THR A 265 43.65 19.52 -6.59
C THR A 265 42.75 19.35 -7.79
N SER A 266 41.44 19.31 -7.56
CA SER A 266 40.46 19.44 -8.64
C SER A 266 39.98 20.88 -8.69
N GLN A 267 40.12 21.53 -9.85
CA GLN A 267 39.67 22.89 -10.05
C GLN A 267 38.19 22.88 -10.40
N MET A 268 37.37 23.37 -9.48
CA MET A 268 35.91 23.31 -9.63
C MET A 268 35.37 24.52 -10.37
N SER A 269 36.00 25.69 -10.19
CA SER A 269 35.68 26.89 -10.96
C SER A 269 36.84 27.89 -10.96
N GLN A 270 37.01 28.62 -12.06
CA GLN A 270 37.93 29.74 -12.20
C GLN A 270 37.24 30.90 -12.90
N TRP A 271 37.34 32.08 -12.31
CA TRP A 271 36.76 33.29 -12.90
C TRP A 271 37.86 34.25 -13.34
N GLY A 272 37.56 35.01 -14.40
CA GLY A 272 38.41 36.12 -14.83
C GLY A 272 38.53 37.19 -13.75
N TRP A 273 39.57 38.02 -13.84
CA TRP A 273 39.80 39.11 -12.88
C TRP A 273 38.57 40.05 -12.81
N ASN A 274 37.96 40.20 -11.63
CA ASN A 274 36.69 40.90 -11.32
C ASN A 274 35.39 40.24 -11.84
N GLN A 275 35.42 38.98 -12.27
CA GLN A 275 34.24 38.29 -12.78
C GLN A 275 33.75 37.14 -11.89
N GLY A 276 34.37 36.97 -10.73
CA GLY A 276 33.97 35.94 -9.78
C GLY A 276 32.74 36.33 -8.96
N PRO A 277 31.97 35.34 -8.48
CA PRO A 277 30.88 35.58 -7.55
C PRO A 277 31.43 36.13 -6.23
N THR A 278 30.69 37.06 -5.64
CA THR A 278 30.87 37.40 -4.23
C THR A 278 30.15 36.34 -3.40
N ALA A 279 30.88 35.71 -2.49
CA ALA A 279 30.35 34.63 -1.66
C ALA A 279 30.57 34.95 -0.18
N HIS A 280 29.52 34.75 0.60
CA HIS A 280 29.55 34.84 2.06
C HIS A 280 30.13 33.57 2.68
N SER A 281 29.73 32.41 2.15
CA SER A 281 30.29 31.12 2.53
C SER A 281 30.37 30.17 1.34
N VAL A 282 31.24 29.17 1.48
CA VAL A 282 31.44 28.09 0.51
C VAL A 282 31.39 26.77 1.26
N SER A 283 30.54 25.86 0.79
CA SER A 283 30.40 24.52 1.38
C SER A 283 30.72 23.44 0.38
N LEU A 284 31.40 22.38 0.83
CA LEU A 284 31.69 21.18 0.03
C LEU A 284 31.02 19.98 0.70
N PHE A 285 30.31 19.20 -0.10
CA PHE A 285 29.76 17.89 0.24
C PHE A 285 30.41 16.87 -0.69
N THR A 286 30.94 15.79 -0.14
CA THR A 286 31.54 14.72 -0.94
C THR A 286 31.37 13.40 -0.21
N LYS A 287 31.08 12.34 -0.98
CA LYS A 287 31.09 10.97 -0.49
C LYS A 287 32.41 10.34 -0.88
N VAL A 288 33.16 9.83 0.10
CA VAL A 288 34.46 9.19 -0.16
C VAL A 288 34.36 7.71 0.18
N ARG A 289 34.80 6.85 -0.74
CA ARG A 289 35.06 5.43 -0.50
C ARG A 289 36.56 5.19 -0.63
N VAL A 290 37.15 4.49 0.33
CA VAL A 290 38.59 4.15 0.30
C VAL A 290 38.74 2.65 0.13
N GLU A 291 39.51 2.23 -0.87
CA GLU A 291 39.72 0.83 -1.25
C GLU A 291 41.20 0.44 -0.99
N ASN A 292 41.59 0.21 0.28
CA ASN A 292 42.77 -0.62 0.65
C ASN A 292 42.93 -0.88 2.18
N ASP A 293 43.70 -1.91 2.54
CA ASP A 293 43.91 -2.47 3.89
C ASP A 293 44.90 -1.67 4.80
N SER A 294 45.24 -0.44 4.44
CA SER A 294 46.19 0.42 5.17
C SER A 294 45.53 1.10 6.38
N VAL A 295 45.00 0.32 7.34
CA VAL A 295 44.36 0.82 8.56
C VAL A 295 45.34 1.70 9.36
N GLY A 296 44.94 2.93 9.68
CA GLY A 296 45.70 3.85 10.55
C GLY A 296 46.41 5.03 9.87
N ASN A 297 46.13 5.33 8.60
CA ASN A 297 46.60 6.57 7.97
C ASN A 297 45.48 7.64 7.90
N ASP A 298 45.88 8.91 8.07
CA ASP A 298 44.98 10.06 8.02
C ASP A 298 44.97 10.71 6.63
N ILE A 299 43.77 10.97 6.10
CA ILE A 299 43.57 11.83 4.92
C ILE A 299 43.08 13.19 5.38
N ASP A 300 43.75 14.26 4.96
CA ASP A 300 43.18 15.61 5.09
C ASP A 300 42.41 15.94 3.81
N ILE A 301 41.10 16.14 3.94
CA ILE A 301 40.24 16.66 2.89
C ILE A 301 40.11 18.16 3.14
N CYS A 302 40.42 18.98 2.14
CA CYS A 302 40.44 20.42 2.28
C CYS A 302 39.61 21.10 1.19
N ILE A 303 38.89 22.16 1.58
CA ILE A 303 38.38 23.15 0.63
C ILE A 303 39.30 24.37 0.63
N VAL A 304 39.62 24.86 -0.56
CA VAL A 304 40.52 25.99 -0.75
C VAL A 304 39.85 27.04 -1.64
N ALA A 305 39.68 28.24 -1.11
CA ALA A 305 39.19 29.39 -1.86
C ALA A 305 40.31 30.42 -2.01
N TYR A 306 40.54 30.87 -3.24
CA TYR A 306 41.40 32.01 -3.53
C TYR A 306 40.54 33.25 -3.70
N LEU A 307 40.88 34.28 -2.94
CA LEU A 307 40.21 35.56 -2.93
C LEU A 307 40.96 36.53 -3.82
N GLN A 308 40.25 37.35 -4.59
CA GLN A 308 40.88 38.23 -5.55
C GLN A 308 41.74 39.34 -4.89
N SER A 309 41.36 39.78 -3.67
CA SER A 309 42.03 40.85 -2.92
C SER A 309 42.75 40.37 -1.64
N GLY A 310 42.79 39.07 -1.35
CA GLY A 310 43.18 38.56 -0.04
C GLY A 310 43.95 37.24 -0.06
N PRO A 311 44.49 36.80 1.09
CA PRO A 311 45.20 35.53 1.19
C PRO A 311 44.26 34.34 0.95
N ARG A 312 44.80 33.26 0.39
CA ARG A 312 44.15 31.95 0.25
C ARG A 312 43.51 31.53 1.58
N LYS A 313 42.21 31.20 1.57
CA LYS A 313 41.51 30.59 2.71
C LYS A 313 41.39 29.08 2.49
N GLN A 314 41.74 28.29 3.50
CA GLN A 314 41.73 26.84 3.44
C GLN A 314 41.32 26.21 4.77
N GLN A 315 40.39 25.26 4.72
CA GLN A 315 39.91 24.50 5.87
C GLN A 315 39.98 23.04 5.49
N CYS A 316 40.56 22.26 6.40
CA CYS A 316 40.75 20.83 6.23
C CYS A 316 40.09 20.10 7.38
N LYS A 317 39.49 18.94 7.10
CA LYS A 317 39.15 17.95 8.12
C LYS A 317 39.99 16.73 7.88
N LYS A 318 40.53 16.22 8.97
CA LYS A 318 41.25 14.98 9.00
C LYS A 318 40.25 13.84 9.15
N VAL A 319 40.35 12.85 8.28
CA VAL A 319 39.51 11.65 8.29
C VAL A 319 40.39 10.46 8.66
N LEU A 320 40.08 9.84 9.79
CA LEU A 320 40.72 8.62 10.27
C LEU A 320 40.13 7.42 9.53
N LEU A 321 40.96 6.68 8.81
CA LEU A 321 40.54 5.46 8.11
C LEU A 321 40.63 4.27 9.06
N ALA A 322 39.50 3.91 9.67
CA ALA A 322 39.44 2.86 10.69
C ALA A 322 39.11 1.46 10.14
N ASP A 323 38.41 1.32 9.00
CA ASP A 323 38.05 0.00 8.42
C ASP A 323 37.90 0.08 6.89
N SER A 324 38.03 -1.06 6.21
CA SER A 324 38.18 -1.18 4.74
C SER A 324 36.94 -0.84 3.89
N LEU A 325 35.88 -0.27 4.46
CA LEU A 325 34.80 0.42 3.74
C LEU A 325 34.22 1.50 4.66
N THR A 326 34.75 2.72 4.60
CA THR A 326 34.19 3.87 5.32
C THR A 326 33.55 4.82 4.32
N GLU A 327 32.23 5.03 4.41
CA GLU A 327 31.55 6.16 3.77
C GLU A 327 31.61 7.36 4.72
N VAL A 328 32.33 8.41 4.35
CA VAL A 328 32.46 9.61 5.19
C VAL A 328 31.75 10.77 4.53
N PHE A 329 30.69 11.25 5.17
CA PHE A 329 30.05 12.52 4.86
C PHE A 329 30.78 13.63 5.60
N THR A 330 31.28 14.62 4.86
CA THR A 330 31.89 15.80 5.46
C THR A 330 31.27 17.07 4.91
N GLU A 331 30.73 17.88 5.80
CA GLU A 331 30.32 19.26 5.56
C GLU A 331 31.45 20.20 5.97
N TYR A 332 31.73 21.18 5.12
CA TYR A 332 32.62 22.29 5.44
C TYR A 332 31.85 23.59 5.30
N LEU A 333 32.07 24.51 6.24
CA LEU A 333 31.56 25.86 6.15
C LEU A 333 32.70 26.81 6.51
N PHE A 334 33.16 27.59 5.54
CA PHE A 334 33.93 28.79 5.85
C PHE A 334 32.97 29.96 5.95
N GLU A 335 32.66 30.38 7.17
CA GLU A 335 32.05 31.68 7.45
C GLU A 335 33.16 32.66 7.81
N GLY A 336 33.18 33.80 7.12
CA GLY A 336 34.09 34.89 7.47
C GLY A 336 34.76 35.57 6.27
N THR A 337 33.99 35.98 5.27
CA THR A 337 34.32 37.17 4.49
C THR A 337 33.45 38.30 5.04
N ASP A 338 33.96 39.07 6.02
CA ASP A 338 33.21 40.18 6.64
C ASP A 338 32.80 41.30 5.66
N ARG A 339 33.08 41.17 4.35
CA ARG A 339 32.57 41.98 3.25
C ARG A 339 32.54 41.11 1.99
N ASN A 340 31.60 41.36 1.08
CA ASN A 340 31.42 40.73 -0.23
C ASN A 340 32.73 40.66 -1.07
N GLU A 341 33.64 39.73 -0.76
CA GLU A 341 34.90 39.53 -1.48
C GLU A 341 34.68 38.62 -2.69
N ILE A 342 35.30 38.98 -3.82
CA ILE A 342 35.18 38.26 -5.09
C ILE A 342 36.09 37.03 -5.06
N LEU A 343 35.52 35.84 -5.28
CA LEU A 343 36.28 34.60 -5.42
C LEU A 343 37.02 34.58 -6.77
N SER A 344 38.31 34.26 -6.79
CA SER A 344 39.04 34.03 -8.05
C SER A 344 38.98 32.56 -8.49
N SER A 345 39.02 31.63 -7.55
CA SER A 345 38.89 30.19 -7.81
C SER A 345 38.62 29.40 -6.52
N VAL A 346 37.95 28.25 -6.68
CA VAL A 346 37.69 27.28 -5.59
C VAL A 346 38.18 25.90 -6.02
N TYR A 347 38.89 25.22 -5.10
CA TYR A 347 39.44 23.89 -5.28
C TYR A 347 39.05 22.98 -4.12
N ALA A 348 38.76 21.72 -4.41
CA ALA A 348 38.91 20.65 -3.42
C ALA A 348 40.34 20.10 -3.50
N GLU A 349 40.97 19.97 -2.34
CA GLU A 349 42.34 19.50 -2.21
C GLU A 349 42.40 18.32 -1.26
N PHE A 350 42.99 17.21 -1.71
CA PHE A 350 43.17 16.00 -0.91
C PHE A 350 44.65 15.81 -0.61
N ARG A 351 45.00 15.67 0.68
CA ARG A 351 46.37 15.43 1.13
C ARG A 351 46.46 14.09 1.83
N ASN A 352 47.38 13.28 1.35
CA ASN A 352 47.79 12.07 2.04
C ASN A 352 48.90 12.41 3.04
N THR A 353 48.65 12.17 4.33
CA THR A 353 49.64 12.42 5.39
C THR A 353 50.46 11.18 5.78
N GLY A 354 50.19 9.99 5.20
CA GLY A 354 50.99 8.77 5.36
C GLY A 354 50.44 7.54 4.62
N GLY A 355 51.32 6.65 4.13
CA GLY A 355 50.96 5.36 3.49
C GLY A 355 50.46 5.47 2.04
N ASN A 356 50.24 4.34 1.37
CA ASN A 356 49.61 4.30 0.04
C ASN A 356 48.16 3.83 0.22
N PHE A 357 47.19 4.52 -0.39
CA PHE A 357 45.78 4.09 -0.46
C PHE A 357 45.19 4.46 -1.84
N SER A 358 44.07 3.83 -2.20
CA SER A 358 43.22 4.25 -3.31
C SER A 358 41.89 4.72 -2.76
N ALA A 359 41.35 5.80 -3.30
CA ALA A 359 40.05 6.34 -2.90
C ALA A 359 39.24 6.74 -4.14
N SER A 360 37.94 6.51 -4.07
CA SER A 360 36.94 6.99 -5.00
C SER A 360 36.02 8.02 -4.34
N PHE A 361 35.67 9.05 -5.12
CA PHE A 361 34.83 10.15 -4.68
C PHE A 361 33.55 10.16 -5.51
N ASP A 362 32.41 10.26 -4.83
CA ASP A 362 31.08 10.20 -5.42
C ASP A 362 30.24 11.40 -4.94
N ASN A 363 29.32 11.85 -5.78
CA ASN A 363 28.32 12.88 -5.51
C ASN A 363 28.89 14.16 -4.87
N THR A 364 30.03 14.63 -5.39
CA THR A 364 30.74 15.79 -4.84
C THR A 364 30.09 17.10 -5.30
N ARG A 365 29.57 17.89 -4.36
CA ARG A 365 28.84 19.14 -4.61
C ARG A 365 29.48 20.30 -3.85
N VAL A 366 29.55 21.47 -4.50
CA VAL A 366 29.96 22.71 -3.85
C VAL A 366 28.83 23.73 -3.92
N TYR A 367 28.49 24.28 -2.76
CA TYR A 367 27.49 25.31 -2.61
C TYR A 367 28.16 26.65 -2.32
N LEU A 368 27.70 27.70 -2.98
CA LEU A 368 28.03 29.09 -2.63
C LEU A 368 26.79 29.76 -2.03
N VAL A 369 26.99 30.50 -0.95
CA VAL A 369 25.95 31.38 -0.40
C VAL A 369 26.30 32.81 -0.80
N GLN A 370 25.46 33.47 -1.60
CA GLN A 370 25.72 34.80 -2.17
C GLN A 370 24.67 35.83 -1.72
N PRO A 371 25.01 37.12 -1.56
CA PRO A 371 24.01 38.15 -1.29
C PRO A 371 23.15 38.42 -2.54
N GLN A 372 21.83 38.51 -2.39
CA GLN A 372 20.91 38.78 -3.52
C GLN A 372 21.20 40.15 -4.17
N GLY A 373 21.62 40.17 -5.43
CA GLY A 373 21.89 41.37 -6.21
C GLY A 373 20.88 41.59 -7.34
N SER A 374 20.35 42.81 -7.44
CA SER A 374 19.54 43.28 -8.57
C SER A 374 20.30 43.12 -9.90
N GLY A 375 19.79 42.27 -10.80
CA GLY A 375 20.36 42.06 -12.13
C GLY A 375 20.33 43.32 -13.02
N PRO A 376 21.19 43.39 -14.06
CA PRO A 376 21.43 44.59 -14.84
C PRO A 376 20.29 44.90 -15.81
N THR A 377 19.94 46.18 -15.92
CA THR A 377 19.01 46.76 -16.90
C THR A 377 19.60 46.69 -18.32
N ASP A 378 18.86 46.08 -19.26
CA ASP A 378 19.11 46.15 -20.71
C ASP A 378 18.46 47.44 -21.29
N PRO A 379 19.13 48.21 -22.16
CA PRO A 379 18.67 49.51 -22.64
C PRO A 379 17.83 49.42 -23.92
N THR A 380 16.63 50.01 -23.87
CA THR A 380 15.87 50.67 -24.96
C THR A 380 15.99 50.08 -26.39
N ASP A 381 14.94 49.37 -26.84
CA ASP A 381 14.50 49.39 -28.25
C ASP A 381 13.14 50.12 -28.36
N PRO A 382 13.06 51.27 -29.06
CA PRO A 382 11.90 52.15 -29.10
C PRO A 382 11.01 51.89 -30.33
N THR A 383 10.05 50.97 -30.24
CA THR A 383 8.84 51.03 -31.08
C THR A 383 7.63 50.41 -30.36
N ASP A 384 7.10 51.19 -29.41
CA ASP A 384 5.73 51.04 -28.93
C ASP A 384 4.73 51.38 -30.07
N PRO A 385 3.59 50.68 -30.13
CA PRO A 385 2.37 51.40 -29.78
C PRO A 385 1.48 50.60 -28.84
N THR A 386 1.21 51.20 -27.68
CA THR A 386 0.11 51.00 -26.75
C THR A 386 -1.00 50.08 -27.27
N ASP A 387 -1.13 48.89 -26.69
CA ASP A 387 -2.31 48.03 -26.85
C ASP A 387 -3.49 48.66 -26.06
N PRO A 388 -4.68 48.85 -26.65
CA PRO A 388 -5.71 49.67 -26.06
C PRO A 388 -6.41 48.90 -24.94
N THR A 389 -6.45 49.49 -23.75
CA THR A 389 -7.45 49.14 -22.75
C THR A 389 -8.84 49.25 -23.41
N GLY A 390 -9.53 48.12 -23.56
CA GLY A 390 -10.91 48.11 -24.04
C GLY A 390 -11.79 49.01 -23.15
N PRO A 391 -12.83 49.65 -23.69
CA PRO A 391 -13.65 50.64 -22.97
C PRO A 391 -14.48 50.09 -21.79
N SER A 392 -14.29 48.83 -21.39
CA SER A 392 -15.04 48.13 -20.35
C SER A 392 -14.23 47.77 -19.11
N GLY A 393 -12.94 48.11 -19.01
CA GLY A 393 -12.14 47.76 -17.83
C GLY A 393 -11.93 46.25 -17.62
N LEU A 394 -11.91 45.46 -18.69
CA LEU A 394 -11.53 44.03 -18.70
C LEU A 394 -10.16 43.83 -19.37
N PRO A 395 -9.41 42.75 -19.08
CA PRO A 395 -8.19 42.42 -19.80
C PRO A 395 -8.43 42.19 -21.29
N TYR A 396 -7.40 42.41 -22.12
CA TYR A 396 -7.47 42.12 -23.56
C TYR A 396 -7.62 40.62 -23.80
N VAL A 397 -8.57 40.23 -24.66
CA VAL A 397 -8.84 38.84 -25.04
C VAL A 397 -8.59 38.70 -26.53
N PRO A 398 -7.51 38.01 -26.96
CA PRO A 398 -7.28 37.70 -28.36
C PRO A 398 -8.47 36.98 -29.01
N GLU A 399 -8.70 37.21 -30.31
CA GLU A 399 -9.77 36.58 -31.07
C GLU A 399 -9.69 35.05 -30.98
N GLY A 400 -10.80 34.39 -30.61
CA GLY A 400 -10.89 32.93 -30.46
C GLY A 400 -10.57 32.39 -29.05
N LEU A 401 -10.25 33.25 -28.09
CA LEU A 401 -10.05 32.90 -26.68
C LEU A 401 -11.26 33.30 -25.82
N SER A 402 -11.34 32.77 -24.61
CA SER A 402 -12.36 33.13 -23.62
C SER A 402 -11.74 33.74 -22.38
N LEU A 403 -12.44 34.68 -21.76
CA LEU A 403 -12.07 35.29 -20.49
C LEU A 403 -12.98 34.75 -19.40
N ASP A 404 -12.38 34.23 -18.35
CA ASP A 404 -13.10 33.86 -17.14
C ASP A 404 -12.64 34.73 -15.98
N ASP A 405 -13.58 35.09 -15.09
CA ASP A 405 -13.28 35.66 -13.80
C ASP A 405 -13.38 34.57 -12.73
N MET A 406 -12.25 34.24 -12.09
CA MET A 406 -12.17 33.15 -11.12
C MET A 406 -12.75 33.53 -9.76
N ILE A 407 -12.94 34.82 -9.50
CA ILE A 407 -13.49 35.32 -8.24
C ILE A 407 -14.65 36.26 -8.57
N SER A 408 -15.83 35.67 -8.76
CA SER A 408 -17.05 36.45 -9.06
C SER A 408 -17.67 37.15 -7.84
N ASP A 409 -17.30 36.72 -6.63
CA ASP A 409 -17.59 37.38 -5.37
C ASP A 409 -16.29 37.43 -4.56
N THR A 410 -15.77 38.64 -4.35
CA THR A 410 -14.54 38.90 -3.58
C THR A 410 -14.67 38.51 -2.12
N GLY A 411 -15.87 38.16 -1.68
CA GLY A 411 -16.21 37.80 -0.32
C GLY A 411 -16.34 39.03 0.57
N CYS A 412 -15.50 40.05 0.42
CA CYS A 412 -15.32 41.11 1.42
C CYS A 412 -16.58 41.87 1.84
N GLU A 413 -17.61 41.93 0.99
CA GLU A 413 -18.91 42.54 1.30
C GLU A 413 -19.82 41.65 2.19
N SER A 414 -19.58 40.34 2.25
CA SER A 414 -20.44 39.38 2.95
C SER A 414 -19.72 38.27 3.74
N SER A 415 -18.41 38.07 3.55
CA SER A 415 -17.57 37.01 4.10
C SER A 415 -16.05 37.29 3.97
N THR A 416 -15.20 36.48 4.59
CA THR A 416 -13.74 36.44 4.34
C THR A 416 -13.27 35.08 3.81
N ALA A 417 -14.21 34.18 3.48
CA ALA A 417 -13.93 32.78 3.15
C ALA A 417 -13.11 32.56 1.87
N GLY A 418 -13.02 33.57 0.98
CA GLY A 418 -12.22 33.52 -0.24
C GLY A 418 -10.69 33.65 -0.02
N PHE A 419 -10.23 33.79 1.22
CA PHE A 419 -8.81 33.90 1.57
C PHE A 419 -8.36 32.72 2.41
N THR A 420 -7.27 32.08 1.99
CA THR A 420 -6.57 31.06 2.77
C THR A 420 -5.45 31.70 3.56
N ASN A 421 -5.42 31.46 4.88
CA ASN A 421 -4.40 31.98 5.77
C ASN A 421 -3.23 30.99 5.92
N PRO A 422 -2.02 31.25 5.39
CA PRO A 422 -0.83 30.49 5.77
C PRO A 422 -0.40 30.86 7.21
N GLU A 423 0.14 29.90 7.97
CA GLU A 423 0.56 30.09 9.37
C GLU A 423 1.36 31.39 9.57
N GLY A 424 0.84 32.31 10.39
CA GLY A 424 1.52 33.55 10.77
C GLY A 424 0.67 34.83 10.78
N ILE A 425 -0.52 34.88 10.18
CA ILE A 425 -1.37 36.09 10.16
C ILE A 425 -2.44 36.02 11.26
N SER A 426 -2.61 37.14 11.97
CA SER A 426 -3.50 37.26 13.14
C SER A 426 -4.99 37.06 12.81
N ALA A 427 -5.48 37.59 11.67
CA ALA A 427 -6.82 37.34 11.10
C ALA A 427 -7.00 38.08 9.75
N VAL A 428 -7.88 37.56 8.88
CA VAL A 428 -8.58 38.35 7.85
C VAL A 428 -9.92 38.76 8.44
N THR A 429 -10.26 40.05 8.42
CA THR A 429 -11.51 40.56 9.00
C THR A 429 -12.25 41.47 8.03
N GLN A 430 -13.56 41.63 8.19
CA GLN A 430 -14.32 42.65 7.44
C GLN A 430 -14.27 43.99 8.18
N THR A 431 -14.13 45.08 7.45
CA THR A 431 -14.16 46.45 7.99
C THR A 431 -15.24 47.28 7.31
N THR A 432 -15.99 48.05 8.10
CA THR A 432 -16.97 49.03 7.58
C THR A 432 -16.32 50.32 7.10
N ASN A 433 -15.00 50.48 7.30
CA ASN A 433 -14.22 51.55 6.69
C ASN A 433 -13.80 51.12 5.28
N ALA A 434 -14.78 50.79 4.46
CA ALA A 434 -14.60 50.15 3.16
C ALA A 434 -13.92 51.09 2.13
N ILE A 435 -13.32 50.52 1.09
CA ILE A 435 -12.81 51.25 -0.07
C ILE A 435 -13.95 51.57 -1.02
N ASP A 436 -14.77 50.57 -1.33
CA ASP A 436 -16.04 50.70 -2.04
C ASP A 436 -17.14 49.94 -1.27
N GLY A 437 -18.41 50.17 -1.59
CA GLY A 437 -19.53 49.43 -0.99
C GLY A 437 -19.70 49.57 0.54
N THR A 438 -20.09 48.49 1.22
CA THR A 438 -20.45 48.49 2.66
C THR A 438 -19.35 47.93 3.54
N GLN A 439 -18.59 46.95 3.04
CA GLN A 439 -17.50 46.28 3.76
C GLN A 439 -16.36 45.90 2.83
N SER A 440 -15.11 46.06 3.30
CA SER A 440 -13.90 45.56 2.62
C SER A 440 -13.14 44.59 3.53
N CYS A 441 -12.19 43.83 2.98
CA CYS A 441 -11.34 42.94 3.78
C CYS A 441 -10.17 43.73 4.37
N GLN A 442 -10.01 43.71 5.69
CA GLN A 442 -8.86 44.23 6.39
C GLN A 442 -7.92 43.10 6.81
N PHE A 443 -6.63 43.35 6.61
CA PHE A 443 -5.54 42.43 6.91
C PHE A 443 -4.52 43.09 7.83
N ASP A 444 -4.12 42.34 8.85
CA ASP A 444 -3.04 42.72 9.75
C ASP A 444 -1.82 41.82 9.46
N PHE A 445 -0.80 42.38 8.81
CA PHE A 445 0.45 41.67 8.48
C PHE A 445 1.46 41.81 9.62
N PRO A 446 1.78 40.75 10.39
CA PRO A 446 3.01 40.72 11.16
C PRO A 446 4.20 40.47 10.23
N ASP A 447 5.43 40.68 10.73
CA ASP A 447 6.65 40.57 9.93
C ASP A 447 6.75 39.21 9.21
N TYR A 448 7.11 39.24 7.92
CA TYR A 448 7.32 38.07 7.03
C TYR A 448 6.09 37.23 6.65
N ASN A 449 4.96 37.86 6.31
CA ASN A 449 3.75 37.14 5.89
C ASN A 449 3.25 37.50 4.47
N ARG A 450 2.43 36.60 3.92
CA ARG A 450 1.75 36.73 2.63
C ARG A 450 0.29 36.29 2.73
N ILE A 451 -0.58 36.93 1.97
CA ILE A 451 -2.00 36.56 1.86
C ILE A 451 -2.28 36.12 0.44
N THR A 452 -2.99 35.00 0.30
CA THR A 452 -3.37 34.46 -1.00
C THR A 452 -4.86 34.28 -1.12
N SER A 453 -5.39 34.62 -2.29
CA SER A 453 -6.71 34.23 -2.74
C SER A 453 -6.56 33.65 -4.14
N GLY A 454 -7.21 32.53 -4.44
CA GLY A 454 -6.97 31.85 -5.71
C GLY A 454 -7.87 30.66 -5.96
N PHE A 455 -7.66 30.03 -7.09
CA PHE A 455 -8.40 28.87 -7.58
C PHE A 455 -7.41 27.74 -7.88
N ASP A 456 -7.70 26.55 -7.36
CA ASP A 456 -6.96 25.32 -7.65
C ASP A 456 -7.79 24.45 -8.58
N TYR A 457 -7.27 24.17 -9.78
CA TYR A 457 -7.94 23.30 -10.73
C TYR A 457 -7.71 21.80 -10.43
N GLY A 458 -6.74 21.45 -9.59
CA GLY A 458 -6.22 20.10 -9.43
C GLY A 458 -5.12 19.77 -10.45
N TYR A 459 -4.32 18.74 -10.17
CA TYR A 459 -3.21 18.31 -11.03
C TYR A 459 -3.70 17.93 -12.44
N ASN A 460 -3.15 18.57 -13.48
CA ASN A 460 -3.50 18.41 -14.90
C ASN A 460 -4.96 18.68 -15.29
N SER A 461 -5.74 19.32 -14.43
CA SER A 461 -7.17 19.56 -14.66
C SER A 461 -7.48 21.00 -15.10
N GLY A 462 -6.53 21.92 -14.97
CA GLY A 462 -6.76 23.30 -15.39
C GLY A 462 -6.62 23.49 -16.91
N PRO A 463 -7.17 24.61 -17.43
CA PRO A 463 -7.16 24.89 -18.86
C PRO A 463 -5.76 25.27 -19.36
N LEU A 464 -5.58 25.22 -20.68
CA LEU A 464 -4.50 25.97 -21.32
C LEU A 464 -4.81 27.47 -21.18
N ALA A 465 -3.87 28.25 -20.66
CA ALA A 465 -4.07 29.66 -20.40
C ALA A 465 -3.01 30.53 -21.09
N TYR A 466 -3.44 31.67 -21.61
CA TYR A 466 -2.59 32.65 -22.28
C TYR A 466 -2.07 33.72 -21.32
N SER A 467 -2.93 34.20 -20.44
CA SER A 467 -2.58 35.19 -19.44
C SER A 467 -3.45 35.06 -18.20
N LEU A 468 -2.89 35.52 -17.07
CA LEU A 468 -3.55 35.67 -15.79
C LEU A 468 -3.43 37.15 -15.39
N THR A 469 -4.55 37.84 -15.19
CA THR A 469 -4.57 39.24 -14.76
C THR A 469 -5.23 39.34 -13.39
N VAL A 470 -4.55 39.99 -12.45
CA VAL A 470 -5.11 40.35 -11.14
C VAL A 470 -5.43 41.83 -11.13
N ARG A 471 -6.63 42.16 -10.67
CA ARG A 471 -7.03 43.54 -10.36
C ARG A 471 -7.58 43.63 -8.95
N ALA A 472 -7.26 44.70 -8.23
CA ALA A 472 -7.79 44.95 -6.89
C ALA A 472 -7.57 46.39 -6.45
N ASP A 473 -8.36 46.83 -5.47
CA ASP A 473 -8.20 48.10 -4.75
C ASP A 473 -7.56 47.84 -3.40
N VAL A 474 -6.41 48.48 -3.10
CA VAL A 474 -5.74 48.37 -1.78
C VAL A 474 -5.69 49.73 -1.12
N ARG A 475 -6.03 49.80 0.16
CA ARG A 475 -5.74 50.96 1.02
C ARG A 475 -4.83 50.57 2.17
N ILE A 476 -3.70 51.26 2.29
CA ILE A 476 -2.75 51.09 3.39
C ILE A 476 -3.15 52.07 4.50
N ASP A 477 -3.55 51.56 5.65
CA ASP A 477 -4.00 52.36 6.79
C ASP A 477 -2.88 52.63 7.80
N THR A 478 -1.81 51.84 7.79
CA THR A 478 -0.61 52.05 8.62
C THR A 478 0.66 52.03 7.75
N ALA A 479 1.45 53.10 7.81
CA ALA A 479 2.70 53.19 7.04
C ALA A 479 3.72 52.13 7.49
N LEU A 480 4.39 51.53 6.52
CA LEU A 480 5.45 50.54 6.66
C LEU A 480 6.76 51.10 6.08
N ALA A 481 7.89 50.72 6.68
CA ALA A 481 9.20 50.94 6.07
C ALA A 481 9.44 49.91 4.95
N GLY A 482 9.09 50.25 3.71
CA GLY A 482 9.32 49.41 2.53
C GLY A 482 8.13 49.39 1.57
N ASN A 483 8.20 48.52 0.55
CA ASN A 483 7.10 48.31 -0.38
C ASN A 483 6.32 47.03 -0.02
N ILE A 484 5.12 46.89 -0.57
CA ILE A 484 4.30 45.67 -0.56
C ILE A 484 4.17 45.21 -2.01
N ASP A 485 4.29 43.91 -2.26
CA ASP A 485 4.13 43.36 -3.61
C ASP A 485 2.77 42.69 -3.75
N ALA A 486 2.04 43.08 -4.79
CA ALA A 486 0.80 42.47 -5.23
C ALA A 486 1.06 41.66 -6.51
N CYS A 487 0.91 40.34 -6.45
CA CYS A 487 1.35 39.42 -7.50
C CYS A 487 0.18 38.64 -8.11
N ALA A 488 0.22 38.46 -9.44
CA ALA A 488 -0.47 37.39 -10.14
C ALA A 488 0.47 36.17 -10.18
N VAL A 489 0.02 35.04 -9.65
CA VAL A 489 0.84 33.81 -9.50
C VAL A 489 0.12 32.64 -10.16
N ALA A 490 0.84 31.85 -10.95
CA ALA A 490 0.34 30.60 -11.51
C ALA A 490 1.30 29.44 -11.21
N TYR A 491 0.75 28.29 -10.86
CA TYR A 491 1.47 27.01 -10.90
C TYR A 491 1.05 26.26 -12.15
N MET A 492 2.02 25.78 -12.90
CA MET A 492 1.81 25.04 -14.14
C MET A 492 1.64 23.54 -13.85
N ALA A 493 1.12 22.78 -14.82
CA ALA A 493 0.96 21.34 -14.73
C ALA A 493 2.25 20.55 -14.40
N ASP A 494 3.42 21.09 -14.77
CA ASP A 494 4.73 20.53 -14.45
C ASP A 494 5.24 20.87 -13.02
N GLY A 495 4.44 21.61 -12.25
CA GLY A 495 4.77 22.08 -10.90
C GLY A 495 5.59 23.37 -10.86
N SER A 496 6.00 23.93 -12.01
CA SER A 496 6.72 25.20 -12.05
C SER A 496 5.83 26.37 -11.61
N ARG A 497 6.41 27.32 -10.87
CA ARG A 497 5.73 28.53 -10.39
C ARG A 497 6.15 29.72 -11.24
N ARG A 498 5.17 30.50 -11.71
CA ARG A 498 5.36 31.76 -12.45
C ARG A 498 4.65 32.89 -11.71
N GLU A 499 5.25 34.08 -11.68
CA GLU A 499 4.64 35.25 -11.05
C GLU A 499 4.99 36.56 -11.77
N ASN A 500 4.09 37.55 -11.66
CA ASN A 500 4.38 38.94 -11.99
C ASN A 500 3.77 39.86 -10.94
N CYS A 501 4.56 40.80 -10.41
CA CYS A 501 4.20 41.60 -9.24
C CYS A 501 4.21 43.11 -9.52
N GLN A 502 3.25 43.83 -8.95
CA GLN A 502 3.23 45.27 -8.83
C GLN A 502 3.68 45.66 -7.42
N SER A 503 4.73 46.47 -7.32
CA SER A 503 5.21 46.98 -6.03
C SER A 503 4.46 48.26 -5.66
N ILE A 504 3.92 48.30 -4.45
CA ILE A 504 3.15 49.40 -3.87
C ILE A 504 4.00 50.02 -2.76
N GLU A 505 4.15 51.35 -2.77
CA GLU A 505 4.83 52.04 -1.68
C GLU A 505 4.07 51.82 -0.37
N GLY A 506 4.76 51.39 0.69
CA GLY A 506 4.16 51.13 2.00
C GLY A 506 3.71 52.38 2.77
N ILE A 507 3.39 53.49 2.09
CA ILE A 507 2.89 54.71 2.73
C ILE A 507 1.36 54.67 2.82
N VAL A 508 0.79 55.42 3.76
CA VAL A 508 -0.67 55.50 3.91
C VAL A 508 -1.27 56.09 2.64
N GLY A 509 -2.19 55.36 2.01
CA GLY A 509 -2.74 55.72 0.71
C GLY A 509 -3.61 54.61 0.11
N GLN A 510 -4.35 54.92 -0.95
CA GLN A 510 -5.10 53.96 -1.74
C GLN A 510 -4.42 53.76 -3.10
N TYR A 511 -4.36 52.51 -3.55
CA TYR A 511 -3.64 52.04 -4.71
C TYR A 511 -4.51 51.08 -5.52
N GLN A 512 -4.37 51.15 -6.82
CA GLN A 512 -4.99 50.20 -7.74
C GLN A 512 -3.93 49.18 -8.18
N ILE A 513 -4.26 47.90 -8.05
CA ILE A 513 -3.48 46.78 -8.58
C ILE A 513 -4.02 46.46 -9.96
N ASP A 514 -3.14 46.41 -10.96
CA ASP A 514 -3.42 45.82 -12.27
C ASP A 514 -2.14 45.15 -12.77
N THR A 515 -1.98 43.86 -12.47
CA THR A 515 -0.80 43.07 -12.85
C THR A 515 -1.20 41.89 -13.71
N THR A 516 -0.47 41.67 -14.81
CA THR A 516 -0.72 40.58 -15.76
C THR A 516 0.49 39.68 -15.90
N LEU A 517 0.30 38.38 -15.71
CA LEU A 517 1.28 37.32 -15.92
C LEU A 517 1.00 36.62 -17.27
N ALA A 518 2.00 36.58 -18.14
CA ALA A 518 1.93 35.82 -19.39
C ALA A 518 2.17 34.31 -19.14
N LEU A 519 1.30 33.47 -19.69
CA LEU A 519 1.30 32.00 -19.50
C LEU A 519 1.56 31.21 -20.78
N ASN A 520 1.54 31.87 -21.95
CA ASN A 520 1.98 31.31 -23.24
C ASN A 520 1.24 30.03 -23.70
N ASN A 521 -0.07 29.92 -23.41
CA ASN A 521 -0.91 28.77 -23.77
C ASN A 521 -0.47 27.45 -23.11
N GLU A 522 0.00 27.55 -21.88
CA GLU A 522 0.41 26.41 -21.09
C GLU A 522 -0.69 26.01 -20.10
N GLN A 523 -0.67 24.75 -19.68
CA GLN A 523 -1.69 24.22 -18.78
C GLN A 523 -1.46 24.69 -17.36
N VAL A 524 -2.41 25.44 -16.81
CA VAL A 524 -2.36 25.89 -15.42
C VAL A 524 -2.88 24.80 -14.49
N GLN A 525 -2.26 24.67 -13.33
CA GLN A 525 -2.74 23.85 -12.21
C GLN A 525 -3.46 24.73 -11.18
N ARG A 526 -2.88 25.89 -10.87
CA ARG A 526 -3.39 26.80 -9.81
C ARG A 526 -3.13 28.24 -10.19
N VAL A 527 -4.03 29.14 -9.81
CA VAL A 527 -3.88 30.58 -10.02
C VAL A 527 -4.21 31.36 -8.75
N TYR A 528 -3.41 32.36 -8.41
CA TYR A 528 -3.55 33.13 -7.18
C TYR A 528 -3.31 34.62 -7.41
N PHE A 529 -4.01 35.42 -6.63
CA PHE A 529 -3.56 36.71 -6.15
C PHE A 529 -2.75 36.50 -4.87
N GLU A 530 -1.54 37.07 -4.81
CA GLU A 530 -0.68 37.06 -3.62
C GLU A 530 -0.30 38.50 -3.22
N LEU A 531 -0.64 38.91 -2.00
CA LEU A 531 -0.17 40.18 -1.41
C LEU A 531 0.88 39.85 -0.34
N ARG A 532 2.13 40.30 -0.53
CA ARG A 532 3.24 39.95 0.36
C ARG A 532 4.11 41.13 0.74
N LYS A 533 4.66 41.07 1.95
CA LYS A 533 5.73 41.96 2.40
C LYS A 533 7.09 41.34 1.98
N PRO A 534 7.89 41.98 1.12
CA PRO A 534 9.22 41.49 0.77
C PRO A 534 10.13 41.44 2.01
N SER A 535 11.00 40.44 2.08
CA SER A 535 11.85 40.10 3.23
C SER A 535 12.87 41.17 3.63
N SER A 536 13.03 42.22 2.81
CA SER A 536 13.91 43.37 3.05
C SER A 536 13.20 44.59 3.67
N GLY A 537 11.87 44.57 3.82
CA GLY A 537 11.08 45.66 4.39
C GLY A 537 11.07 45.64 5.92
N GLY A 538 11.38 46.77 6.56
CA GLY A 538 11.64 46.89 8.00
C GLY A 538 10.53 46.35 8.91
N GLN A 539 10.91 46.08 10.17
CA GLN A 539 10.01 45.58 11.22
C GLN A 539 8.82 46.52 11.43
N GLY A 540 7.60 45.98 11.43
CA GLY A 540 6.38 46.75 11.69
C GLY A 540 5.11 46.06 11.18
N GLN A 541 4.04 46.17 11.97
CA GLN A 541 2.71 45.70 11.61
C GLN A 541 2.11 46.59 10.52
N LEU A 542 1.73 45.99 9.41
CA LEU A 542 1.03 46.67 8.32
C LEU A 542 -0.47 46.35 8.42
N VAL A 543 -1.31 47.37 8.36
CA VAL A 543 -2.76 47.23 8.22
C VAL A 543 -3.15 47.68 6.82
N ALA A 544 -3.69 46.75 6.02
CA ALA A 544 -4.14 47.01 4.67
C ALA A 544 -5.61 46.58 4.50
N VAL A 545 -6.37 47.35 3.76
CA VAL A 545 -7.75 47.07 3.36
C VAL A 545 -7.77 46.76 1.87
N LEU A 546 -8.56 45.79 1.45
CA LEU A 546 -8.62 45.30 0.07
C LEU A 546 -10.06 45.15 -0.38
N ASP A 547 -10.31 45.52 -1.64
CA ASP A 547 -11.62 45.50 -2.26
C ASP A 547 -11.53 45.20 -3.77
N ASN A 548 -12.67 44.93 -4.42
CA ASN A 548 -12.78 44.77 -5.88
C ASN A 548 -11.73 43.83 -6.52
N ILE A 549 -11.47 42.69 -5.89
CA ILE A 549 -10.45 41.73 -6.34
C ILE A 549 -10.97 40.83 -7.45
N HIS A 550 -10.31 40.85 -8.58
CA HIS A 550 -10.62 39.97 -9.70
C HIS A 550 -9.38 39.20 -10.14
N ILE A 551 -9.57 37.92 -10.45
CA ILE A 551 -8.56 37.06 -11.03
C ILE A 551 -9.08 36.61 -12.39
N TYR A 552 -8.65 37.31 -13.43
CA TYR A 552 -9.05 37.05 -14.79
C TYR A 552 -8.10 36.07 -15.47
N LEU A 553 -8.63 34.97 -16.01
CA LEU A 553 -7.87 33.99 -16.78
C LEU A 553 -8.31 34.00 -18.24
N VAL A 554 -7.38 34.22 -19.17
CA VAL A 554 -7.63 34.10 -20.61
C VAL A 554 -7.31 32.68 -21.06
N ARG A 555 -8.34 31.89 -21.42
CA ARG A 555 -8.22 30.47 -21.79
C ARG A 555 -8.08 30.24 -23.28
N GLY A 556 -7.22 29.27 -23.62
CA GLY A 556 -7.15 28.60 -24.92
C GLY A 556 -8.41 27.79 -25.23
N THR A 557 -8.87 27.83 -26.48
CA THR A 557 -9.89 26.89 -26.96
C THR A 557 -9.26 25.50 -27.08
N VAL A 558 -9.62 24.58 -26.20
CA VAL A 558 -9.33 23.15 -26.38
C VAL A 558 -10.07 22.70 -27.65
N PRO A 559 -9.43 22.04 -28.63
CA PRO A 559 -10.14 21.50 -29.78
C PRO A 559 -11.21 20.53 -29.29
N THR A 560 -12.48 20.91 -29.42
CA THR A 560 -13.61 20.07 -29.03
C THR A 560 -13.68 18.85 -29.95
N THR A 561 -13.20 17.70 -29.50
CA THR A 561 -13.72 16.41 -29.96
C THR A 561 -15.10 16.23 -29.31
N GLY A 562 -16.15 16.31 -30.12
CA GLY A 562 -17.53 16.36 -29.67
C GLY A 562 -17.98 15.11 -28.90
N GLY A 563 -18.71 15.35 -27.81
CA GLY A 563 -19.46 14.35 -27.04
C GLY A 563 -20.53 15.08 -26.25
N GLY A 564 -21.80 14.77 -26.53
CA GLY A 564 -22.97 15.57 -26.15
C GLY A 564 -23.28 15.56 -24.65
N GLY A 565 -23.86 16.69 -24.21
CA GLY A 565 -24.40 16.86 -22.88
C GLY A 565 -25.63 15.99 -22.61
N GLY A 566 -25.58 15.28 -21.49
CA GLY A 566 -26.72 14.68 -20.81
C GLY A 566 -26.74 15.18 -19.37
N THR A 567 -27.67 16.07 -19.06
CA THR A 567 -27.91 16.58 -17.71
C THR A 567 -28.71 15.53 -16.91
N GLY A 568 -28.04 14.84 -15.99
CA GLY A 568 -28.66 13.98 -14.98
C GLY A 568 -27.99 14.24 -13.63
N GLY A 569 -28.64 15.02 -12.78
CA GLY A 569 -28.12 15.41 -11.47
C GLY A 569 -28.11 14.24 -10.48
N ALA A 570 -26.93 13.89 -10.00
CA ALA A 570 -26.70 13.36 -8.67
C ALA A 570 -25.59 14.23 -8.05
N THR A 571 -25.95 15.03 -7.06
CA THR A 571 -25.00 15.82 -6.27
C THR A 571 -24.21 14.88 -5.38
N SER A 572 -23.03 14.43 -5.81
CA SER A 572 -21.99 14.02 -4.87
C SER A 572 -21.52 15.29 -4.17
N GLY A 573 -21.76 15.38 -2.87
CA GLY A 573 -21.22 16.47 -2.05
C GLY A 573 -19.71 16.52 -2.22
N ASP A 574 -19.22 17.66 -2.69
CA ASP A 574 -17.82 17.95 -2.90
C ASP A 574 -17.10 17.94 -1.54
N LEU A 575 -16.36 16.86 -1.26
CA LEU A 575 -15.58 16.69 -0.02
C LEU A 575 -14.31 17.57 -0.01
N SER A 576 -14.13 18.48 -0.98
CA SER A 576 -13.02 19.43 -1.02
C SER A 576 -13.11 20.54 0.04
N GLU A 577 -14.25 20.72 0.73
CA GLU A 577 -14.43 21.75 1.77
C GLU A 577 -13.91 21.38 3.17
N ILE A 578 -13.44 20.15 3.42
CA ILE A 578 -12.96 19.74 4.75
C ILE A 578 -11.44 19.76 4.77
N GLY A 579 -10.86 20.83 5.29
CA GLY A 579 -9.43 21.19 5.26
C GLY A 579 -8.44 20.19 5.88
N TYR A 580 -8.24 19.04 5.25
CA TYR A 580 -7.19 18.08 5.54
C TYR A 580 -6.02 18.24 4.55
N ALA A 581 -5.02 19.04 4.92
CA ALA A 581 -3.75 19.15 4.19
C ALA A 581 -2.63 18.47 4.98
N SER A 582 -2.07 17.37 4.44
CA SER A 582 -0.65 16.93 4.56
C SER A 582 -0.40 15.47 4.14
N ASN A 583 -1.43 14.67 3.90
CA ASN A 583 -1.36 13.45 3.09
C ASN A 583 -2.36 13.59 1.95
N PRO A 584 -2.08 13.10 0.74
CA PRO A 584 -2.87 13.51 -0.40
C PRO A 584 -4.30 13.01 -0.19
N THR A 585 -5.24 13.96 -0.12
CA THR A 585 -6.68 13.74 0.00
C THR A 585 -7.28 13.19 -1.30
N ASN A 586 -6.44 12.76 -2.24
CA ASN A 586 -6.83 12.16 -3.51
C ASN A 586 -7.08 10.66 -3.35
N TRP A 587 -8.18 10.29 -2.70
CA TRP A 587 -8.82 9.05 -3.15
C TRP A 587 -8.98 9.21 -4.68
N ARG A 588 -8.30 8.35 -5.44
CA ARG A 588 -8.20 8.58 -6.88
C ARG A 588 -9.57 8.34 -7.47
N ASP A 589 -10.13 9.35 -8.12
CA ASP A 589 -11.26 9.12 -8.99
C ASP A 589 -10.78 8.27 -10.18
N ILE A 590 -10.97 6.95 -10.05
CA ILE A 590 -10.56 5.98 -11.06
C ILE A 590 -11.30 6.24 -12.38
N HIS A 591 -12.47 6.88 -12.35
CA HIS A 591 -13.29 7.12 -13.54
C HIS A 591 -12.59 7.97 -14.60
N ALA A 592 -11.79 8.96 -14.18
CA ALA A 592 -11.04 9.82 -15.09
C ALA A 592 -9.84 9.12 -15.75
N GLU A 593 -9.34 8.04 -15.13
CA GLU A 593 -8.09 7.37 -15.52
C GLU A 593 -8.31 6.00 -16.20
N ILE A 594 -9.57 5.53 -16.37
CA ILE A 594 -9.85 4.19 -16.90
C ILE A 594 -9.25 4.01 -18.30
N PHE A 595 -8.42 3.00 -18.46
CA PHE A 595 -7.84 2.58 -19.72
C PHE A 595 -8.84 1.81 -20.59
N LYS A 596 -9.86 2.50 -21.10
CA LYS A 596 -10.88 1.97 -22.01
C LYS A 596 -10.90 2.72 -23.34
N SER A 597 -11.16 2.01 -24.43
CA SER A 597 -11.39 2.57 -25.77
C SER A 597 -12.40 1.71 -26.53
N GLU A 598 -13.17 2.34 -27.42
CA GLU A 598 -14.02 1.65 -28.38
C GLU A 598 -13.23 1.09 -29.58
N ASP A 599 -12.07 1.67 -29.85
CA ASP A 599 -11.20 1.33 -30.97
C ASP A 599 -9.72 1.42 -30.53
N THR A 600 -9.01 0.31 -30.57
CA THR A 600 -7.57 0.21 -30.30
C THR A 600 -6.75 -0.03 -31.56
N SER A 601 -7.33 0.09 -32.75
CA SER A 601 -6.67 -0.18 -34.04
C SER A 601 -5.43 0.70 -34.31
N SER A 602 -5.35 1.87 -33.66
CA SER A 602 -4.15 2.71 -33.66
C SER A 602 -2.91 2.00 -33.10
N ASN A 603 -3.10 0.98 -32.25
CA ASN A 603 -2.03 0.22 -31.61
C ASN A 603 -1.54 -0.95 -32.50
N GLY A 604 -2.04 -1.04 -33.74
CA GLY A 604 -1.68 -2.06 -34.71
C GLY A 604 -2.83 -3.02 -35.04
N PRO A 605 -2.60 -3.97 -35.98
CA PRO A 605 -3.63 -4.89 -36.42
C PRO A 605 -4.02 -5.89 -35.33
N VAL A 606 -5.26 -6.37 -35.42
CA VAL A 606 -5.75 -7.51 -34.62
C VAL A 606 -4.92 -8.76 -34.92
N VAL A 607 -4.50 -9.49 -33.89
CA VAL A 607 -3.58 -10.62 -34.03
C VAL A 607 -4.23 -11.98 -33.82
N ASN A 608 -5.27 -12.06 -33.00
CA ASN A 608 -6.06 -13.28 -32.79
C ASN A 608 -7.44 -13.13 -33.46
N ASN A 609 -7.44 -12.80 -34.75
CA ASN A 609 -8.59 -12.24 -35.48
C ASN A 609 -9.62 -13.26 -36.00
N ALA A 610 -9.52 -14.53 -35.60
CA ALA A 610 -10.45 -15.56 -36.07
C ALA A 610 -11.88 -15.17 -35.71
N ALA A 611 -12.81 -15.31 -36.65
CA ALA A 611 -14.22 -15.08 -36.37
C ALA A 611 -14.73 -16.10 -35.34
N LYS A 612 -15.44 -15.63 -34.32
CA LYS A 612 -15.97 -16.46 -33.24
C LYS A 612 -17.48 -16.26 -33.08
N SER A 613 -18.11 -17.28 -32.51
CA SER A 613 -19.53 -17.29 -32.16
C SER A 613 -19.68 -17.98 -30.81
N ILE A 614 -19.76 -17.20 -29.75
CA ILE A 614 -19.82 -17.71 -28.38
C ILE A 614 -21.26 -17.71 -27.90
N ALA A 615 -21.70 -18.83 -27.33
CA ALA A 615 -23.02 -18.95 -26.73
C ALA A 615 -23.06 -18.20 -25.39
N VAL A 616 -24.17 -17.52 -25.15
CA VAL A 616 -24.51 -16.87 -23.89
C VAL A 616 -25.93 -17.27 -23.52
N ASP A 617 -26.10 -17.85 -22.34
CA ASP A 617 -27.40 -18.23 -21.82
C ASP A 617 -27.92 -17.11 -20.90
N LEU A 618 -29.06 -16.52 -21.28
CA LEU A 618 -29.71 -15.45 -20.53
C LEU A 618 -30.77 -16.05 -19.61
N HIS A 619 -30.51 -16.03 -18.30
CA HIS A 619 -31.37 -16.58 -17.26
C HIS A 619 -32.24 -15.47 -16.63
N PRO A 620 -33.53 -15.35 -16.99
CA PRO A 620 -34.39 -14.31 -16.45
C PRO A 620 -34.85 -14.64 -15.03
N SER A 621 -34.81 -13.63 -14.15
CA SER A 621 -35.53 -13.66 -12.88
C SER A 621 -37.05 -13.60 -13.10
N THR A 622 -37.83 -13.85 -12.04
CA THR A 622 -39.29 -13.73 -12.07
C THR A 622 -39.76 -12.34 -12.53
N ASP A 623 -39.00 -11.30 -12.23
CA ASP A 623 -39.36 -9.91 -12.50
C ASP A 623 -39.11 -9.55 -13.98
N ALA A 624 -38.30 -10.36 -14.68
CA ALA A 624 -38.04 -10.23 -16.11
C ALA A 624 -39.04 -11.02 -16.99
N ILE A 625 -39.90 -11.85 -16.39
CA ILE A 625 -40.86 -12.69 -17.11
C ILE A 625 -42.08 -11.87 -17.52
N GLY A 626 -42.43 -11.92 -18.80
CA GLY A 626 -43.61 -11.28 -19.36
C GLY A 626 -43.44 -10.95 -20.84
N THR A 627 -44.46 -10.34 -21.43
CA THR A 627 -44.42 -9.90 -22.83
C THR A 627 -43.69 -8.57 -23.02
N THR A 628 -43.45 -7.82 -21.95
CA THR A 628 -42.74 -6.55 -22.00
C THR A 628 -41.23 -6.80 -22.05
N PRO A 629 -40.52 -6.30 -23.08
CA PRO A 629 -39.07 -6.40 -23.12
C PRO A 629 -38.41 -5.70 -21.93
N VAL A 630 -37.42 -6.35 -21.33
CA VAL A 630 -36.55 -5.77 -20.31
C VAL A 630 -35.17 -5.52 -20.90
N THR A 631 -34.43 -4.56 -20.35
CA THR A 631 -33.03 -4.34 -20.74
C THR A 631 -32.15 -5.38 -20.04
N VAL A 632 -31.39 -6.13 -20.82
CA VAL A 632 -30.36 -7.06 -20.37
C VAL A 632 -29.02 -6.36 -20.50
N SER A 633 -28.23 -6.32 -19.43
CA SER A 633 -26.84 -5.79 -19.43
C SER A 633 -25.88 -6.85 -18.93
N PHE A 634 -24.78 -7.06 -19.64
CA PHE A 634 -23.69 -7.92 -19.15
C PHE A 634 -22.35 -7.51 -19.79
N GLY A 635 -21.28 -7.72 -19.04
CA GLY A 635 -19.91 -7.64 -19.53
C GLY A 635 -19.51 -8.95 -20.23
N PHE A 636 -18.72 -8.82 -21.28
CA PHE A 636 -18.24 -9.93 -22.08
C PHE A 636 -16.71 -9.87 -22.17
N PRO A 637 -15.99 -10.57 -21.28
CA PRO A 637 -14.53 -10.59 -21.28
C PRO A 637 -14.00 -11.34 -22.51
N LEU A 638 -12.81 -10.96 -22.98
CA LEU A 638 -12.24 -11.36 -24.26
C LEU A 638 -10.78 -11.79 -24.09
N ALA A 639 -10.39 -12.85 -24.79
CA ALA A 639 -8.98 -13.24 -24.83
C ALA A 639 -8.12 -12.14 -25.49
N PRO A 640 -6.86 -11.97 -25.05
CA PRO A 640 -5.95 -10.94 -25.58
C PRO A 640 -5.85 -10.98 -27.11
N GLY A 641 -5.87 -9.80 -27.73
CA GLY A 641 -5.70 -9.60 -29.16
C GLY A 641 -6.85 -10.13 -30.03
N THR A 642 -7.99 -10.53 -29.44
CA THR A 642 -9.15 -11.03 -30.19
C THR A 642 -9.95 -9.91 -30.83
N LEU A 643 -10.16 -8.80 -30.12
CA LEU A 643 -11.00 -7.69 -30.56
C LEU A 643 -10.24 -6.38 -30.43
N ILE A 644 -10.31 -5.54 -31.47
CA ILE A 644 -9.72 -4.19 -31.43
C ILE A 644 -10.76 -3.09 -31.63
N ARG A 645 -12.00 -3.43 -32.00
CA ARG A 645 -13.10 -2.47 -32.20
C ARG A 645 -14.43 -3.05 -31.73
N THR A 646 -15.21 -2.29 -30.98
CA THR A 646 -16.53 -2.75 -30.50
C THR A 646 -17.57 -2.87 -31.61
N ASP A 647 -17.37 -2.20 -32.75
CA ASP A 647 -18.18 -2.36 -33.96
C ASP A 647 -18.10 -3.78 -34.56
N ASP A 648 -17.03 -4.53 -34.29
CA ASP A 648 -16.84 -5.90 -34.78
C ASP A 648 -17.51 -6.96 -33.88
N VAL A 649 -18.35 -6.53 -32.93
CA VAL A 649 -19.17 -7.36 -32.04
C VAL A 649 -20.65 -7.28 -32.43
N LYS A 650 -21.25 -8.45 -32.67
CA LYS A 650 -22.70 -8.62 -32.94
C LYS A 650 -23.34 -9.51 -31.90
N LEU A 651 -24.60 -9.24 -31.60
CA LEU A 651 -25.46 -10.18 -30.87
C LEU A 651 -26.44 -10.82 -31.85
N THR A 652 -26.58 -12.14 -31.85
CA THR A 652 -27.58 -12.84 -32.66
C THR A 652 -28.42 -13.79 -31.82
N ASP A 653 -29.64 -14.08 -32.28
CA ASP A 653 -30.46 -15.17 -31.73
C ASP A 653 -29.95 -16.56 -32.19
N GLU A 654 -30.68 -17.62 -31.80
CA GLU A 654 -30.38 -19.00 -32.19
C GLU A 654 -30.52 -19.27 -33.70
N ASN A 655 -31.27 -18.44 -34.42
CA ASN A 655 -31.44 -18.53 -35.86
C ASN A 655 -30.36 -17.74 -36.64
N GLY A 656 -29.43 -17.10 -35.92
CA GLY A 656 -28.40 -16.24 -36.50
C GLY A 656 -28.90 -14.86 -36.94
N ILE A 657 -30.11 -14.47 -36.51
CA ILE A 657 -30.67 -13.15 -36.78
C ILE A 657 -30.03 -12.15 -35.80
N GLU A 658 -29.49 -11.06 -36.32
CA GLU A 658 -28.90 -10.00 -35.51
C GLU A 658 -29.94 -9.33 -34.61
N ILE A 659 -29.59 -9.10 -33.35
CA ILE A 659 -30.40 -8.44 -32.33
C ILE A 659 -29.80 -7.05 -32.10
N PRO A 660 -30.59 -5.96 -32.07
CA PRO A 660 -30.08 -4.65 -31.71
C PRO A 660 -29.42 -4.69 -30.33
N ALA A 661 -28.18 -4.21 -30.26
CA ALA A 661 -27.43 -4.13 -29.01
C ALA A 661 -26.61 -2.84 -28.95
N HIS A 662 -26.49 -2.29 -27.74
CA HIS A 662 -25.44 -1.35 -27.41
C HIS A 662 -24.19 -2.17 -27.09
N VAL A 663 -23.05 -1.79 -27.66
CA VAL A 663 -21.76 -2.39 -27.30
C VAL A 663 -20.76 -1.28 -27.07
N SER A 664 -20.09 -1.32 -25.92
CA SER A 664 -19.05 -0.36 -25.56
C SER A 664 -17.86 -1.05 -24.88
N GLY A 665 -16.66 -0.48 -24.97
CA GLY A 665 -15.46 -0.99 -24.31
C GLY A 665 -15.54 -0.78 -22.79
N LEU A 666 -15.30 -1.83 -22.00
CA LEU A 666 -15.18 -1.71 -20.54
C LEU A 666 -13.73 -1.52 -20.10
N LEU A 667 -12.81 -2.28 -20.70
CA LEU A 667 -11.40 -2.23 -20.36
C LEU A 667 -10.57 -2.74 -21.54
N ASN A 668 -9.39 -2.17 -21.74
CA ASN A 668 -8.41 -2.67 -22.72
C ASN A 668 -7.35 -3.52 -22.05
N TRP A 669 -6.76 -4.45 -22.81
CA TRP A 669 -5.51 -5.09 -22.41
C TRP A 669 -4.38 -4.08 -22.49
N LYS A 670 -3.61 -3.94 -21.41
CA LYS A 670 -2.42 -3.08 -21.41
C LYS A 670 -1.27 -3.70 -22.18
N ASN A 671 -1.02 -4.98 -21.91
CA ASN A 671 0.05 -5.75 -22.54
C ASN A 671 -0.51 -7.06 -23.09
N MET A 672 0.19 -7.62 -24.08
CA MET A 672 -0.05 -9.01 -24.48
C MET A 672 0.55 -9.94 -23.43
N PRO A 673 -0.23 -10.91 -22.89
CA PRO A 673 0.33 -11.88 -21.98
C PRO A 673 1.41 -12.76 -22.62
N PRO A 674 2.40 -13.22 -21.86
CA PRO A 674 3.41 -14.15 -22.34
C PRO A 674 2.80 -15.41 -22.95
N GLN A 675 3.42 -15.98 -23.99
CA GLN A 675 2.93 -17.18 -24.69
C GLN A 675 2.56 -18.36 -23.77
N PRO A 676 3.29 -18.65 -22.67
CA PRO A 676 2.90 -19.69 -21.72
C PRO A 676 1.53 -19.45 -21.08
N MET A 677 1.08 -18.20 -20.94
CA MET A 677 -0.19 -17.84 -20.29
C MET A 677 -1.39 -17.87 -21.24
N LEU A 678 -1.17 -17.98 -22.56
CA LEU A 678 -2.24 -18.00 -23.54
C LEU A 678 -2.79 -19.41 -23.79
N CYS A 679 -4.08 -19.50 -24.10
CA CYS A 679 -4.73 -20.71 -24.65
C CYS A 679 -4.09 -21.17 -25.96
N ASP A 680 -4.28 -22.44 -26.31
CA ASP A 680 -3.81 -22.99 -27.58
C ASP A 680 -4.54 -22.29 -28.75
N GLY A 681 -3.77 -21.82 -29.74
CA GLY A 681 -4.27 -21.08 -30.90
C GLY A 681 -4.12 -19.55 -30.81
N LEU A 682 -3.79 -19.01 -29.63
CA LEU A 682 -3.50 -17.59 -29.43
C LEU A 682 -1.99 -17.31 -29.53
N ILE A 683 -1.62 -16.14 -30.05
CA ILE A 683 -0.21 -15.69 -30.14
C ILE A 683 0.06 -14.47 -29.25
N SER A 684 1.26 -14.39 -28.67
CA SER A 684 1.67 -13.37 -27.68
C SER A 684 2.31 -12.11 -28.27
N SER A 685 2.05 -11.78 -29.54
CA SER A 685 2.68 -10.64 -30.21
C SER A 685 1.66 -9.83 -30.99
N GLY A 686 1.66 -8.51 -30.80
CA GLY A 686 0.83 -7.54 -31.53
C GLY A 686 -0.13 -6.78 -30.63
N ASN A 687 -1.22 -6.28 -31.21
CA ASN A 687 -2.18 -5.43 -30.49
C ASN A 687 -2.91 -6.24 -29.39
N PRO A 688 -2.80 -5.86 -28.10
CA PRO A 688 -3.50 -6.52 -27.00
C PRO A 688 -5.02 -6.42 -27.06
N GLY A 689 -5.56 -5.38 -27.71
CA GLY A 689 -6.99 -5.24 -27.93
C GLY A 689 -7.82 -4.92 -26.69
N ILE A 690 -9.12 -5.12 -26.83
CA ILE A 690 -10.14 -4.88 -25.80
C ILE A 690 -10.23 -6.12 -24.90
N ARG A 691 -10.22 -5.92 -23.57
CA ARG A 691 -10.28 -6.97 -22.55
C ARG A 691 -11.70 -7.37 -22.18
N SER A 692 -12.63 -6.42 -22.14
CA SER A 692 -14.05 -6.71 -21.98
C SER A 692 -14.90 -5.65 -22.65
N VAL A 693 -16.09 -6.03 -23.12
CA VAL A 693 -17.11 -5.13 -23.66
C VAL A 693 -18.39 -5.23 -22.85
N LEU A 694 -19.10 -4.13 -22.68
CA LEU A 694 -20.47 -4.11 -22.17
C LEU A 694 -21.41 -4.37 -23.34
N ILE A 695 -22.35 -5.28 -23.18
CA ILE A 695 -23.43 -5.55 -24.13
C ILE A 695 -24.76 -5.24 -23.45
N GLN A 696 -25.58 -4.38 -24.05
CA GLN A 696 -26.96 -4.13 -23.61
C GLN A 696 -27.95 -4.39 -24.74
N THR A 697 -29.02 -5.11 -24.45
CA THR A 697 -30.10 -5.38 -25.42
C THR A 697 -31.46 -5.37 -24.76
N SER A 698 -32.53 -5.20 -25.52
CA SER A 698 -33.91 -5.28 -25.03
C SER A 698 -34.56 -6.59 -25.46
N MET A 699 -35.05 -7.37 -24.49
CA MET A 699 -35.57 -8.71 -24.75
C MET A 699 -36.74 -9.07 -23.84
N ALA A 700 -37.75 -9.75 -24.39
CA ALA A 700 -38.84 -10.35 -23.62
C ALA A 700 -38.56 -11.82 -23.32
N PHE A 701 -39.04 -12.27 -22.16
CA PHE A 701 -38.88 -13.63 -21.65
C PHE A 701 -40.24 -14.22 -21.28
N GLU A 702 -40.65 -15.31 -21.94
CA GLU A 702 -41.98 -15.90 -21.75
C GLU A 702 -42.09 -16.71 -20.46
N ASN A 703 -40.96 -17.21 -19.96
CA ASN A 703 -40.85 -18.06 -18.78
C ASN A 703 -39.43 -17.96 -18.21
N SER A 704 -39.16 -18.71 -17.13
CA SER A 704 -37.87 -18.73 -16.44
C SER A 704 -36.77 -19.53 -17.16
N ASN A 705 -37.05 -20.15 -18.32
CA ASN A 705 -36.03 -20.91 -19.03
C ASN A 705 -34.98 -19.97 -19.60
N ALA A 706 -33.73 -20.42 -19.59
CA ALA A 706 -32.63 -19.70 -20.21
C ALA A 706 -32.91 -19.49 -21.70
N LYS A 707 -32.67 -18.28 -22.19
CA LYS A 707 -32.73 -17.94 -23.61
C LYS A 707 -31.31 -17.80 -24.14
N ARG A 708 -30.93 -18.64 -25.10
CA ARG A 708 -29.60 -18.59 -25.69
C ARG A 708 -29.49 -17.51 -26.76
N VAL A 709 -28.42 -16.75 -26.69
CA VAL A 709 -27.97 -15.81 -27.71
C VAL A 709 -26.52 -16.10 -28.07
N PHE A 710 -26.03 -15.50 -29.14
CA PHE A 710 -24.64 -15.65 -29.58
C PHE A 710 -23.97 -14.30 -29.72
N VAL A 711 -22.83 -14.14 -29.04
CA VAL A 711 -21.92 -13.01 -29.27
C VAL A 711 -20.98 -13.41 -30.40
N LYS A 712 -21.11 -12.75 -31.55
CA LYS A 712 -20.23 -12.94 -32.71
C LYS A 712 -19.13 -11.89 -32.69
N ILE A 713 -17.89 -12.34 -32.85
CA ILE A 713 -16.70 -11.50 -32.85
C ILE A 713 -16.02 -11.63 -34.21
N ASN A 714 -15.56 -10.51 -34.78
CA ASN A 714 -14.84 -10.46 -36.07
C ASN A 714 -15.61 -11.15 -37.23
N SER A 715 -16.93 -11.23 -37.14
CA SER A 715 -17.81 -11.83 -38.16
C SER A 715 -18.37 -10.78 -39.15
N GLY A 716 -17.70 -9.62 -39.21
CA GLY A 716 -18.14 -8.41 -39.87
C GLY A 716 -18.82 -7.43 -38.91
N ALA A 717 -18.81 -6.14 -39.26
CA ALA A 717 -19.32 -5.06 -38.42
C ALA A 717 -20.82 -5.17 -38.12
N ARG A 718 -21.22 -4.79 -36.91
CA ARG A 718 -22.60 -4.70 -36.43
C ARG A 718 -23.44 -3.81 -37.34
N THR A 719 -24.67 -4.23 -37.62
CA THR A 719 -25.63 -3.48 -38.45
C THR A 719 -26.81 -2.95 -37.65
N LEU A 720 -27.13 -3.56 -36.49
CA LEU A 720 -28.19 -3.13 -35.58
C LEU A 720 -27.58 -2.59 -34.28
N ASN A 721 -27.85 -1.33 -33.95
CA ASN A 721 -27.26 -0.67 -32.78
C ASN A 721 -28.34 -0.08 -31.86
N ILE A 722 -28.10 -0.16 -30.55
CA ILE A 722 -28.80 0.68 -29.57
C ILE A 722 -27.83 1.83 -29.22
N PRO A 723 -28.15 3.08 -29.61
CA PRO A 723 -27.17 4.18 -29.53
C PRO A 723 -26.91 4.65 -28.11
N THR A 724 -27.87 4.47 -27.20
CA THR A 724 -27.80 5.00 -25.83
C THR A 724 -27.55 3.87 -24.84
N LYS A 725 -26.39 3.92 -24.17
CA LYS A 725 -26.11 3.15 -22.96
C LYS A 725 -27.13 3.53 -21.89
N VAL A 726 -27.69 2.55 -21.18
CA VAL A 726 -28.40 2.82 -19.92
C VAL A 726 -27.50 2.50 -18.73
N PRO A 727 -27.67 3.15 -17.57
CA PRO A 727 -26.93 2.78 -16.37
C PRO A 727 -27.17 1.31 -16.02
N VAL A 728 -26.11 0.54 -15.74
CA VAL A 728 -26.20 -0.92 -15.57
C VAL A 728 -27.07 -1.28 -14.36
N GLU A 729 -26.99 -0.49 -13.29
CA GLU A 729 -27.79 -0.61 -12.08
C GLU A 729 -29.30 -0.45 -12.33
N SER A 730 -29.69 0.24 -13.40
CA SER A 730 -31.11 0.34 -13.80
C SER A 730 -31.68 -0.97 -14.34
N THR A 731 -30.82 -1.96 -14.63
CA THR A 731 -31.20 -3.31 -15.07
C THR A 731 -31.22 -4.33 -13.94
N TYR A 732 -31.02 -3.88 -12.70
CA TYR A 732 -31.00 -4.73 -11.53
C TYR A 732 -32.38 -4.80 -10.85
N ARG A 733 -32.55 -5.85 -10.06
CA ARG A 733 -33.61 -6.00 -9.07
C ARG A 733 -32.99 -6.15 -7.69
N GLN A 734 -33.78 -5.90 -6.67
CA GLN A 734 -33.41 -6.32 -5.31
C GLN A 734 -33.52 -7.84 -5.21
N ALA A 735 -32.49 -8.51 -4.70
CA ALA A 735 -32.55 -9.95 -4.43
C ALA A 735 -33.63 -10.21 -3.37
N VAL A 736 -34.58 -11.09 -3.64
CA VAL A 736 -35.69 -11.43 -2.72
C VAL A 736 -35.77 -12.92 -2.40
N GLU A 737 -34.85 -13.70 -2.95
CA GLU A 737 -34.81 -15.17 -2.94
C GLU A 737 -33.36 -15.66 -2.90
N GLY A 738 -33.12 -16.95 -2.64
CA GLY A 738 -31.77 -17.50 -2.46
C GLY A 738 -31.05 -16.79 -1.31
N THR A 739 -29.75 -16.97 -1.09
CA THR A 739 -29.07 -16.64 0.20
C THR A 739 -29.30 -15.24 0.81
N TYR A 740 -29.83 -14.30 0.04
CA TYR A 740 -30.26 -12.98 0.49
C TYR A 740 -31.78 -12.79 0.37
N ASN A 741 -32.58 -13.73 0.88
CA ASN A 741 -34.02 -13.52 0.98
C ASN A 741 -34.38 -12.30 1.83
N ALA A 742 -35.65 -11.92 1.79
CA ALA A 742 -36.16 -10.75 2.51
C ALA A 742 -35.85 -10.77 4.02
N GLN A 743 -35.86 -11.94 4.67
CA GLN A 743 -35.56 -12.07 6.09
C GLN A 743 -34.08 -11.81 6.38
N ILE A 744 -33.17 -12.42 5.63
CA ILE A 744 -31.73 -12.23 5.80
C ILE A 744 -31.34 -10.78 5.52
N ARG A 745 -31.88 -10.17 4.46
CA ARG A 745 -31.65 -8.75 4.16
C ARG A 745 -32.12 -7.82 5.26
N ALA A 746 -33.32 -8.07 5.81
CA ALA A 746 -33.82 -7.30 6.94
C ALA A 746 -32.92 -7.44 8.18
N ALA A 747 -32.30 -8.61 8.38
CA ALA A 747 -31.38 -8.85 9.50
C ALA A 747 -30.03 -8.15 9.32
N ILE A 748 -29.46 -8.12 8.11
CA ILE A 748 -28.15 -7.48 7.85
C ILE A 748 -28.25 -5.98 7.56
N GLY A 749 -29.45 -5.46 7.25
CA GLY A 749 -29.66 -4.03 7.00
C GLY A 749 -29.11 -3.52 5.66
N LEU A 750 -28.75 -4.42 4.73
CA LEU A 750 -28.21 -4.08 3.40
C LEU A 750 -29.22 -4.32 2.28
N THR A 751 -29.12 -3.52 1.22
CA THR A 751 -29.89 -3.72 -0.02
C THR A 751 -29.03 -4.46 -1.02
N ILE A 752 -29.25 -5.77 -1.12
CA ILE A 752 -28.54 -6.63 -2.07
C ILE A 752 -29.25 -6.59 -3.41
N SER A 753 -28.52 -6.19 -4.45
CA SER A 753 -29.00 -6.07 -5.82
C SER A 753 -28.38 -7.14 -6.73
N GLU A 754 -29.12 -7.54 -7.76
CA GLU A 754 -28.67 -8.49 -8.78
C GLU A 754 -29.20 -8.11 -10.16
N PRO A 755 -28.55 -8.52 -11.27
CA PRO A 755 -29.12 -8.37 -12.60
C PRO A 755 -30.49 -9.05 -12.71
N MET A 756 -31.48 -8.38 -13.31
CA MET A 756 -32.78 -9.00 -13.60
C MET A 756 -32.66 -10.22 -14.52
N VAL A 757 -31.63 -10.25 -15.36
CA VAL A 757 -31.29 -11.34 -16.26
C VAL A 757 -29.80 -11.62 -16.13
N VAL A 758 -29.44 -12.83 -15.69
CA VAL A 758 -28.04 -13.27 -15.54
C VAL A 758 -27.56 -13.84 -16.87
N ALA A 759 -26.42 -13.36 -17.38
CA ALA A 759 -25.82 -13.84 -18.61
C ALA A 759 -24.68 -14.83 -18.31
N ALA A 760 -24.96 -16.13 -18.42
CA ALA A 760 -23.96 -17.18 -18.28
C ALA A 760 -23.21 -17.38 -19.61
N LEU A 761 -21.89 -17.32 -19.55
CA LEU A 761 -20.98 -17.42 -20.69
C LEU A 761 -20.46 -18.86 -20.82
N ASP A 762 -20.14 -19.27 -22.04
CA ASP A 762 -19.48 -20.55 -22.29
C ASP A 762 -18.17 -20.69 -21.50
N ILE A 763 -18.01 -21.81 -20.80
CA ILE A 763 -16.87 -22.08 -19.92
C ILE A 763 -15.54 -22.16 -20.68
N ASN A 764 -15.55 -22.65 -21.92
CA ASN A 764 -14.32 -22.74 -22.72
C ASN A 764 -13.88 -21.36 -23.18
N HIS A 765 -14.84 -20.47 -23.47
CA HIS A 765 -14.55 -19.06 -23.70
C HIS A 765 -13.92 -18.43 -22.47
N LEU A 766 -14.57 -18.54 -21.30
CA LEU A 766 -14.09 -17.97 -20.03
C LEU A 766 -12.64 -18.36 -19.70
N ALA A 767 -12.27 -19.62 -19.91
CA ALA A 767 -10.93 -20.16 -19.67
C ALA A 767 -9.81 -19.41 -20.42
N CYS A 768 -10.13 -18.76 -21.54
CA CYS A 768 -9.16 -18.04 -22.37
C CYS A 768 -9.21 -16.52 -22.23
N THR A 769 -10.16 -15.99 -21.46
CA THR A 769 -10.35 -14.54 -21.31
C THR A 769 -9.36 -13.87 -20.38
N GLY A 770 -8.57 -14.63 -19.62
CA GLY A 770 -7.64 -14.08 -18.63
C GLY A 770 -8.33 -13.29 -17.50
N ILE A 771 -9.63 -13.53 -17.27
CA ILE A 771 -10.33 -13.09 -16.05
C ILE A 771 -9.70 -13.71 -14.79
N GLU A 772 -9.18 -14.93 -14.93
CA GLU A 772 -8.30 -15.59 -13.98
C GLU A 772 -7.17 -16.27 -14.77
N PRO A 773 -5.90 -16.17 -14.33
CA PRO A 773 -4.80 -16.84 -14.99
C PRO A 773 -4.92 -18.37 -14.92
N MET A 774 -4.68 -19.04 -16.04
CA MET A 774 -4.62 -20.49 -16.16
C MET A 774 -5.88 -21.24 -15.65
N GLY A 775 -7.07 -20.66 -15.74
CA GLY A 775 -8.31 -21.34 -15.33
C GLY A 775 -8.79 -22.36 -16.37
N ALA A 776 -8.60 -23.67 -16.13
CA ALA A 776 -9.20 -24.69 -16.98
C ALA A 776 -10.63 -25.04 -16.54
N PRO A 777 -11.55 -25.29 -17.50
CA PRO A 777 -12.90 -25.76 -17.19
C PRO A 777 -12.89 -27.15 -16.55
N GLY A 778 -13.91 -27.43 -15.75
CA GLY A 778 -14.12 -28.77 -15.19
C GLY A 778 -14.43 -29.81 -16.26
N GLY A 779 -14.09 -31.06 -16.00
CA GLY A 779 -14.31 -32.19 -16.91
C GLY A 779 -13.28 -32.30 -18.05
N THR A 780 -12.29 -31.40 -18.10
CA THR A 780 -11.24 -31.42 -19.13
C THR A 780 -10.12 -32.42 -18.85
N ARG A 781 -10.01 -32.92 -17.61
CA ARG A 781 -8.99 -33.87 -17.15
C ARG A 781 -9.64 -35.04 -16.43
N ALA A 782 -9.41 -36.26 -16.89
CA ALA A 782 -10.05 -37.45 -16.35
C ALA A 782 -9.58 -37.74 -14.92
N PHE A 783 -8.28 -37.58 -14.64
CA PHE A 783 -7.71 -37.84 -13.31
C PHE A 783 -8.25 -36.91 -12.21
N LEU A 784 -8.81 -35.76 -12.61
CA LEU A 784 -9.41 -34.76 -11.74
C LEU A 784 -10.94 -34.83 -11.65
N SER A 785 -11.60 -35.77 -12.34
CA SER A 785 -13.07 -35.87 -12.37
C SER A 785 -13.75 -35.95 -11.00
N GLU A 786 -13.13 -36.60 -10.01
CA GLU A 786 -13.63 -36.61 -8.62
C GLU A 786 -13.56 -35.21 -7.98
N LEU A 787 -12.55 -34.42 -8.31
CA LEU A 787 -12.43 -33.04 -7.86
C LEU A 787 -13.44 -32.14 -8.57
N ASP A 788 -13.66 -32.32 -9.88
CA ASP A 788 -14.74 -31.62 -10.61
C ASP A 788 -16.10 -31.88 -9.97
N GLN A 789 -16.36 -33.14 -9.62
CA GLN A 789 -17.57 -33.51 -8.92
C GLN A 789 -17.62 -32.87 -7.54
N ALA A 790 -16.52 -32.91 -6.78
CA ALA A 790 -16.40 -32.27 -5.47
C ALA A 790 -16.61 -30.75 -5.52
N VAL A 791 -16.09 -30.03 -6.51
CA VAL A 791 -16.30 -28.59 -6.68
C VAL A 791 -17.79 -28.29 -6.84
N ASN A 792 -18.46 -28.97 -7.77
CA ASN A 792 -19.91 -28.83 -7.96
C ASN A 792 -20.67 -29.06 -6.65
N ASN A 793 -20.29 -30.13 -5.96
CA ASN A 793 -20.90 -30.60 -4.75
C ASN A 793 -20.71 -29.67 -3.53
N PHE A 794 -19.49 -29.19 -3.30
CA PHE A 794 -19.13 -28.34 -2.17
C PHE A 794 -19.49 -26.87 -2.38
N ALA A 795 -19.52 -26.40 -3.62
CA ALA A 795 -20.01 -25.06 -3.93
C ALA A 795 -21.51 -24.90 -3.58
N TYR A 796 -22.23 -26.02 -3.36
CA TYR A 796 -23.59 -26.07 -2.81
C TYR A 796 -23.65 -26.39 -1.31
N SER A 797 -22.57 -26.13 -0.57
CA SER A 797 -22.56 -26.27 0.89
C SER A 797 -23.57 -25.31 1.56
N ILE A 798 -23.91 -25.58 2.82
CA ILE A 798 -24.87 -24.75 3.59
C ILE A 798 -24.45 -23.27 3.69
N VAL A 799 -23.16 -22.97 3.51
CA VAL A 799 -22.63 -21.59 3.57
C VAL A 799 -22.83 -20.84 2.27
N ASP A 800 -22.90 -21.56 1.16
CA ASP A 800 -23.11 -20.99 -0.17
C ASP A 800 -24.59 -21.02 -0.60
N ARG A 801 -25.41 -21.91 -0.02
CA ARG A 801 -26.87 -22.00 -0.23
C ARG A 801 -27.65 -22.38 1.03
N ALA A 802 -27.69 -21.47 2.01
CA ALA A 802 -28.40 -21.67 3.27
C ALA A 802 -29.90 -21.96 3.09
N GLU A 803 -30.54 -21.46 2.02
CA GLU A 803 -32.00 -21.48 1.85
C GLU A 803 -32.57 -22.77 1.28
N GLU A 804 -31.91 -23.40 0.32
CA GLU A 804 -32.33 -24.71 -0.21
C GLU A 804 -32.30 -25.81 0.86
N LYS A 805 -31.56 -25.58 1.95
CA LYS A 805 -31.30 -26.56 3.01
C LYS A 805 -31.98 -26.25 4.34
N GLN A 806 -32.81 -25.19 4.43
CA GLN A 806 -33.61 -24.88 5.64
C GLN A 806 -34.63 -25.98 6.00
N GLY A 807 -34.92 -26.92 5.09
CA GLY A 807 -35.78 -28.09 5.34
C GLY A 807 -35.04 -29.31 5.89
N TRP A 808 -33.73 -29.25 6.09
CA TRP A 808 -32.95 -30.41 6.53
C TRP A 808 -32.98 -30.54 8.04
N VAL A 809 -33.43 -31.71 8.50
CA VAL A 809 -33.40 -32.03 9.92
C VAL A 809 -31.95 -32.27 10.31
N THR A 810 -31.29 -31.25 10.85
CA THR A 810 -29.98 -31.36 11.49
C THR A 810 -30.12 -32.17 12.79
N THR A 811 -30.26 -33.48 12.65
CA THR A 811 -30.43 -34.42 13.78
C THR A 811 -29.14 -34.62 14.58
N ASP A 812 -28.00 -34.18 14.08
CA ASP A 812 -26.69 -34.32 14.70
C ASP A 812 -26.10 -32.91 14.91
N THR A 813 -25.85 -32.52 16.16
CA THR A 813 -25.28 -31.21 16.51
C THR A 813 -23.86 -31.02 15.98
N ARG A 814 -23.19 -32.10 15.55
CA ARG A 814 -21.92 -32.04 14.81
C ARG A 814 -22.11 -31.57 13.37
N ASP A 815 -23.33 -31.63 12.85
CA ASP A 815 -23.73 -31.16 11.51
C ASP A 815 -24.03 -29.66 11.47
N ILE A 816 -23.98 -28.98 12.61
CA ILE A 816 -24.00 -27.51 12.73
C ILE A 816 -22.68 -27.04 13.39
N GLY A 817 -21.67 -27.92 13.44
CA GLY A 817 -20.57 -27.91 14.40
C GLY A 817 -20.23 -26.52 14.93
N GLY A 818 -20.76 -26.15 16.11
CA GLY A 818 -20.37 -24.99 16.93
C GLY A 818 -20.41 -23.57 16.33
N TRP A 819 -20.46 -23.41 15.00
CA TRP A 819 -20.20 -22.14 14.31
C TRP A 819 -21.39 -21.18 14.34
N TYR A 820 -22.62 -21.72 14.39
CA TYR A 820 -23.84 -20.92 14.56
C TYR A 820 -24.27 -20.80 16.04
N GLU A 821 -23.86 -21.73 16.90
CA GLU A 821 -24.51 -21.96 18.20
C GLU A 821 -23.62 -21.73 19.43
N GLY A 822 -22.45 -21.11 19.30
CA GLY A 822 -21.68 -20.68 20.47
C GLY A 822 -22.37 -19.54 21.22
N PRO A 823 -22.87 -19.70 22.46
CA PRO A 823 -23.66 -18.67 23.17
C PRO A 823 -22.87 -17.41 23.55
N THR A 824 -21.55 -17.37 23.32
CA THR A 824 -20.64 -16.32 23.78
C THR A 824 -20.13 -15.36 22.71
N VAL A 825 -20.40 -15.61 21.42
CA VAL A 825 -20.04 -14.69 20.32
C VAL A 825 -21.30 -13.89 19.97
N PRO A 826 -21.32 -12.56 19.90
CA PRO A 826 -22.57 -11.84 19.59
C PRO A 826 -23.07 -12.16 18.17
N ALA A 827 -24.40 -12.09 17.95
CA ALA A 827 -25.07 -12.63 16.76
C ALA A 827 -24.67 -11.94 15.44
N ASP A 828 -24.19 -10.70 15.54
CA ASP A 828 -23.56 -9.90 14.49
C ASP A 828 -22.19 -10.46 14.04
N GLU A 829 -21.43 -11.14 14.90
CA GLU A 829 -20.15 -11.76 14.54
C GLU A 829 -20.28 -13.18 13.94
N ARG A 830 -21.41 -13.88 14.17
CA ARG A 830 -21.55 -15.33 13.88
C ARG A 830 -21.62 -15.69 12.39
N SER A 831 -22.02 -14.78 11.51
CA SER A 831 -22.11 -15.01 10.05
C SER A 831 -21.40 -13.93 9.19
N ALA A 832 -21.14 -12.76 9.76
CA ALA A 832 -20.45 -11.62 9.15
C ALA A 832 -18.99 -11.91 8.75
N ALA A 833 -18.31 -12.70 9.57
CA ALA A 833 -16.93 -13.13 9.41
C ALA A 833 -16.60 -13.88 8.10
N TRP A 834 -17.62 -14.34 7.37
CA TRP A 834 -17.51 -15.42 6.38
C TRP A 834 -17.72 -14.98 4.93
N LEU A 835 -18.31 -13.80 4.71
CA LEU A 835 -18.76 -13.40 3.37
C LEU A 835 -17.65 -12.80 2.50
N TYR A 836 -16.49 -12.46 3.05
CA TYR A 836 -15.47 -11.74 2.30
C TYR A 836 -14.79 -12.56 1.18
N GLN A 837 -14.63 -13.89 1.35
CA GLN A 837 -14.08 -14.77 0.29
C GLN A 837 -15.17 -15.43 -0.55
N ARG A 838 -16.43 -15.27 -0.14
CA ARG A 838 -17.56 -15.93 -0.80
C ARG A 838 -17.70 -15.53 -2.27
N PRO A 839 -17.54 -14.25 -2.67
CA PRO A 839 -17.51 -13.88 -4.08
C PRO A 839 -16.44 -14.66 -4.85
N MET A 840 -15.25 -14.81 -4.28
CA MET A 840 -14.12 -15.52 -4.91
C MET A 840 -14.46 -17.01 -5.13
N ALA A 841 -15.02 -17.67 -4.12
CA ALA A 841 -15.47 -19.06 -4.20
C ALA A 841 -16.52 -19.27 -5.32
N LEU A 842 -17.53 -18.41 -5.35
CA LEU A 842 -18.65 -18.53 -6.29
C LEU A 842 -18.23 -18.17 -7.72
N PHE A 843 -17.39 -17.16 -7.90
CA PHE A 843 -16.80 -16.86 -9.21
C PHE A 843 -15.89 -17.99 -9.71
N ALA A 844 -15.04 -18.55 -8.85
CA ALA A 844 -14.21 -19.70 -9.21
C ALA A 844 -15.08 -20.90 -9.61
N SER A 845 -16.13 -21.18 -8.84
CA SER A 845 -17.09 -22.25 -9.14
C SER A 845 -17.78 -22.03 -10.48
N TYR A 846 -18.26 -20.82 -10.75
CA TYR A 846 -18.85 -20.46 -12.04
C TYR A 846 -17.87 -20.67 -13.20
N ARG A 847 -16.61 -20.22 -13.07
CA ARG A 847 -15.60 -20.40 -14.13
C ARG A 847 -15.29 -21.87 -14.43
N ILE A 848 -15.35 -22.73 -13.42
CA ILE A 848 -15.11 -24.17 -13.56
C ILE A 848 -16.33 -24.88 -14.17
N THR A 849 -17.54 -24.49 -13.78
CA THR A 849 -18.78 -25.27 -14.01
C THR A 849 -19.69 -24.69 -15.08
N GLY A 850 -19.64 -23.37 -15.30
CA GLY A 850 -20.57 -22.63 -16.14
C GLY A 850 -21.94 -22.43 -15.52
N ASP A 851 -22.11 -22.77 -14.23
CA ASP A 851 -23.41 -22.74 -13.59
C ASP A 851 -23.89 -21.30 -13.33
N ALA A 852 -24.96 -20.91 -14.03
CA ALA A 852 -25.56 -19.59 -13.95
C ALA A 852 -26.03 -19.23 -12.53
N GLU A 853 -26.40 -20.22 -11.72
CA GLU A 853 -26.82 -19.96 -10.35
C GLU A 853 -25.62 -19.61 -9.45
N MET A 854 -24.44 -20.17 -9.71
CA MET A 854 -23.21 -19.76 -9.02
C MET A 854 -22.84 -18.33 -9.38
N LEU A 855 -23.00 -17.95 -10.65
CA LEU A 855 -22.78 -16.58 -11.09
C LEU A 855 -23.76 -15.61 -10.42
N LYS A 856 -25.04 -15.98 -10.34
CA LYS A 856 -26.07 -15.19 -9.66
C LYS A 856 -25.73 -14.99 -8.18
N GLU A 857 -25.37 -16.06 -7.47
CA GLU A 857 -24.96 -15.95 -6.07
C GLU A 857 -23.64 -15.18 -5.91
N ALA A 858 -22.71 -15.28 -6.86
CA ALA A 858 -21.48 -14.50 -6.87
C ALA A 858 -21.80 -13.00 -6.92
N TYR A 859 -22.69 -12.57 -7.82
CA TYR A 859 -23.12 -11.18 -7.92
C TYR A 859 -23.74 -10.66 -6.63
N ARG A 860 -24.61 -11.46 -5.99
CA ARG A 860 -25.23 -11.09 -4.71
C ARG A 860 -24.20 -10.98 -3.58
N ALA A 861 -23.30 -11.96 -3.48
CA ALA A 861 -22.24 -11.95 -2.47
C ALA A 861 -21.28 -10.77 -2.69
N MET A 862 -21.03 -10.41 -3.94
CA MET A 862 -20.15 -9.31 -4.31
C MET A 862 -20.76 -7.94 -4.00
N ASP A 863 -22.06 -7.75 -4.29
CA ASP A 863 -22.78 -6.53 -3.92
C ASP A 863 -22.85 -6.36 -2.39
N HIS A 864 -23.05 -7.45 -1.63
CA HIS A 864 -22.91 -7.46 -0.18
C HIS A 864 -21.51 -7.02 0.25
N TYR A 865 -20.47 -7.66 -0.30
CA TYR A 865 -19.09 -7.38 0.06
C TYR A 865 -18.69 -5.93 -0.21
N ALA A 866 -19.04 -5.39 -1.38
CA ALA A 866 -18.69 -4.03 -1.78
C ALA A 866 -19.32 -2.96 -0.87
N GLN A 867 -20.53 -3.21 -0.35
CA GLN A 867 -21.20 -2.34 0.63
C GLN A 867 -20.52 -2.32 2.00
N LEU A 868 -19.62 -3.27 2.28
CA LEU A 868 -18.87 -3.36 3.53
C LEU A 868 -17.42 -2.89 3.40
N ILE A 869 -17.03 -2.33 2.26
CA ILE A 869 -15.75 -1.62 2.12
C ILE A 869 -15.97 -0.16 2.50
N TYR A 870 -15.26 0.29 3.54
CA TYR A 870 -15.34 1.68 4.00
C TYR A 870 -15.01 2.65 2.87
N THR A 871 -15.89 3.63 2.68
CA THR A 871 -15.70 4.77 1.78
C THR A 871 -14.99 5.92 2.49
N PRO A 872 -14.54 6.95 1.75
CA PRO A 872 -14.12 8.22 2.33
C PRO A 872 -15.16 8.83 3.29
N GLU A 873 -16.44 8.80 2.93
CA GLU A 873 -17.53 9.36 3.73
C GLU A 873 -17.69 8.61 5.06
N ASP A 874 -17.57 7.28 5.05
CA ASP A 874 -17.64 6.46 6.27
C ASP A 874 -16.53 6.83 7.26
N CYS A 875 -15.38 7.24 6.74
CA CYS A 875 -14.18 7.57 7.51
C CYS A 875 -14.08 9.04 7.91
N ALA A 876 -14.77 9.94 7.22
CA ALA A 876 -14.67 11.38 7.42
C ALA A 876 -15.02 11.81 8.87
N ALA A 877 -15.97 11.13 9.51
CA ALA A 877 -16.42 11.43 10.87
C ALA A 877 -15.37 11.15 11.97
N LEU A 878 -14.28 10.44 11.63
CA LEU A 878 -13.26 10.01 12.60
C LEU A 878 -12.00 10.86 12.59
N GLU A 879 -11.97 11.93 11.78
CA GLU A 879 -10.77 12.74 11.54
C GLU A 879 -9.55 11.91 11.06
N THR A 880 -9.79 10.70 10.53
CA THR A 880 -8.77 9.82 9.97
C THR A 880 -9.23 9.20 8.66
N THR A 881 -8.35 9.18 7.66
CA THR A 881 -8.62 8.49 6.38
C THR A 881 -8.22 7.02 6.43
N ASN A 882 -7.67 6.52 7.54
CA ASN A 882 -7.00 5.22 7.64
C ASN A 882 -7.93 4.02 7.45
N CYS A 883 -9.24 4.18 7.69
CA CYS A 883 -10.20 3.10 7.47
C CYS A 883 -10.60 2.88 6.00
N VAL A 884 -10.39 3.86 5.11
CA VAL A 884 -10.84 3.79 3.70
C VAL A 884 -10.26 2.56 3.04
N GLY A 885 -11.12 1.78 2.37
CA GLY A 885 -10.76 0.53 1.69
C GLY A 885 -10.67 -0.71 2.58
N SER A 886 -10.81 -0.57 3.90
CA SER A 886 -10.85 -1.71 4.82
C SER A 886 -12.24 -2.35 4.84
N PHE A 887 -12.28 -3.67 5.00
CA PHE A 887 -13.53 -4.42 5.15
C PHE A 887 -14.09 -4.28 6.57
N SER A 888 -15.26 -3.63 6.68
CA SER A 888 -15.85 -3.16 7.94
C SER A 888 -16.14 -4.28 8.95
N LEU A 889 -16.56 -5.47 8.50
CA LEU A 889 -16.81 -6.58 9.44
C LEU A 889 -15.54 -7.16 10.08
N ARG A 890 -14.36 -6.86 9.52
CA ARG A 890 -13.05 -7.22 10.11
C ARG A 890 -12.33 -6.05 10.74
N ASN A 891 -12.86 -4.85 10.51
CA ASN A 891 -12.44 -3.61 11.16
C ASN A 891 -13.69 -2.85 11.66
N PRO A 892 -14.45 -3.40 12.63
CA PRO A 892 -15.77 -2.84 13.00
C PRO A 892 -15.66 -1.48 13.69
N ASP A 893 -14.49 -1.16 14.24
CA ASP A 893 -14.15 0.17 14.74
C ASP A 893 -13.28 0.88 13.69
N PRO A 894 -13.84 1.82 12.90
CA PRO A 894 -13.07 2.50 11.89
C PRO A 894 -12.01 3.45 12.48
N ALA A 895 -12.10 3.82 13.77
CA ALA A 895 -11.09 4.63 14.46
C ALA A 895 -9.84 3.80 14.83
N ASN A 896 -10.02 2.49 15.00
CA ASN A 896 -8.96 1.58 15.36
C ASN A 896 -8.64 0.67 14.18
N SER A 897 -8.18 1.29 13.08
CA SER A 897 -7.81 0.64 11.82
C SER A 897 -6.63 -0.33 12.01
N TYR A 898 -6.85 -1.43 12.72
CA TYR A 898 -5.91 -2.50 12.89
C TYR A 898 -5.79 -3.24 11.56
N GLN A 899 -4.69 -3.00 10.85
CA GLN A 899 -3.82 -3.96 10.13
C GLN A 899 -4.45 -5.16 9.37
N LYS A 900 -5.71 -5.09 8.94
CA LYS A 900 -6.48 -6.22 8.41
C LYS A 900 -6.92 -6.01 6.95
N THR A 901 -6.11 -5.33 6.14
CA THR A 901 -6.34 -5.22 4.69
C THR A 901 -6.26 -6.55 3.95
N MET A 902 -5.73 -7.61 4.58
CA MET A 902 -5.79 -8.99 4.08
C MET A 902 -7.22 -9.55 3.89
N TYR A 903 -8.25 -8.78 4.26
CA TYR A 903 -9.67 -9.07 4.03
C TYR A 903 -10.31 -8.20 2.93
N SER A 904 -9.52 -7.33 2.30
CA SER A 904 -9.90 -6.47 1.18
C SER A 904 -9.38 -7.04 -0.15
N TYR A 905 -10.25 -7.30 -1.13
CA TYR A 905 -10.00 -8.12 -2.31
C TYR A 905 -10.37 -7.39 -3.59
N ASN A 906 -9.36 -7.00 -4.38
CA ASN A 906 -9.60 -6.36 -5.66
C ASN A 906 -9.95 -7.32 -6.79
N GLU A 907 -9.48 -8.58 -6.75
CA GLU A 907 -9.76 -9.55 -7.83
C GLU A 907 -11.26 -9.72 -8.07
N THR A 908 -12.06 -9.88 -7.01
CA THR A 908 -13.51 -10.14 -7.16
C THR A 908 -14.29 -8.88 -7.54
N LEU A 909 -13.86 -7.71 -7.06
CA LEU A 909 -14.38 -6.41 -7.53
C LEU A 909 -14.11 -6.23 -9.04
N PHE A 910 -12.90 -6.57 -9.48
CA PHE A 910 -12.49 -6.50 -10.88
C PHE A 910 -13.28 -7.49 -11.75
N ASN A 911 -13.44 -8.73 -11.31
CA ASN A 911 -14.23 -9.75 -12.01
C ASN A 911 -15.70 -9.32 -12.17
N GLN A 912 -16.29 -8.75 -11.13
CA GLN A 912 -17.65 -8.18 -11.17
C GLN A 912 -17.76 -7.08 -12.23
N TYR A 913 -16.80 -6.14 -12.27
CA TYR A 913 -16.76 -5.09 -13.29
C TYR A 913 -16.64 -5.66 -14.70
N LEU A 914 -15.73 -6.62 -14.93
CA LEU A 914 -15.57 -7.23 -16.26
C LEU A 914 -16.80 -8.01 -16.74
N LEU A 915 -17.60 -8.56 -15.83
CA LEU A 915 -18.77 -9.40 -16.13
C LEU A 915 -20.09 -8.63 -16.14
N LEU A 916 -20.16 -7.41 -15.60
CA LEU A 916 -21.39 -6.60 -15.56
C LEU A 916 -21.24 -5.21 -16.20
N GLY A 917 -20.05 -4.63 -16.15
CA GLY A 917 -19.82 -3.23 -16.54
C GLY A 917 -20.37 -2.20 -15.56
N ASP A 918 -20.57 -2.60 -14.31
CA ASP A 918 -21.09 -1.75 -13.23
C ASP A 918 -19.95 -0.89 -12.64
N GLU A 919 -19.99 0.40 -12.92
CA GLU A 919 -18.91 1.34 -12.58
C GLU A 919 -18.81 1.61 -11.06
N ARG A 920 -19.84 1.27 -10.26
CA ARG A 920 -19.83 1.43 -8.80
C ARG A 920 -18.71 0.65 -8.10
N TYR A 921 -18.16 -0.39 -8.74
CA TYR A 921 -17.06 -1.19 -8.18
C TYR A 921 -15.69 -0.55 -8.41
N LEU A 922 -15.57 0.42 -9.30
CA LEU A 922 -14.28 1.03 -9.67
C LEU A 922 -13.67 1.80 -8.50
N ASP A 923 -14.44 2.67 -7.84
CA ASP A 923 -13.95 3.43 -6.69
C ASP A 923 -13.51 2.51 -5.55
N LYS A 924 -14.25 1.42 -5.32
CA LYS A 924 -13.91 0.42 -4.30
C LYS A 924 -12.56 -0.24 -4.57
N ILE A 925 -12.21 -0.49 -5.83
CA ILE A 925 -10.88 -1.03 -6.20
C ILE A 925 -9.79 -0.03 -5.82
N GLY A 926 -10.01 1.26 -6.08
CA GLY A 926 -9.09 2.34 -5.69
C GLY A 926 -8.95 2.48 -4.18
N TYR A 927 -10.05 2.40 -3.44
CA TYR A 927 -10.05 2.47 -1.98
C TYR A 927 -9.25 1.31 -1.36
N VAL A 928 -9.45 0.09 -1.85
CA VAL A 928 -8.71 -1.09 -1.38
C VAL A 928 -7.22 -1.00 -1.73
N SER A 929 -6.87 -0.52 -2.93
CA SER A 929 -5.49 -0.24 -3.36
C SER A 929 -4.81 0.74 -2.40
N TRP A 930 -5.49 1.85 -2.11
CA TRP A 930 -5.05 2.85 -1.14
C TRP A 930 -4.86 2.26 0.27
N ALA A 931 -5.77 1.39 0.71
CA ALA A 931 -5.61 0.70 1.98
C ALA A 931 -4.36 -0.19 2.03
N ALA A 932 -4.07 -0.89 0.93
CA ALA A 932 -2.93 -1.77 0.82
C ALA A 932 -1.58 -1.04 0.81
N GLU A 933 -1.49 0.16 0.23
CA GLU A 933 -0.25 0.96 0.17
C GLU A 933 0.31 1.35 1.53
N ARG A 934 -0.55 1.46 2.54
CA ARG A 934 -0.16 1.79 3.93
C ARG A 934 0.72 0.72 4.56
N PHE A 935 0.65 -0.51 4.07
CA PHE A 935 1.60 -1.55 4.43
C PHE A 935 2.86 -1.27 3.64
N SER A 936 3.78 -0.50 4.25
CA SER A 936 4.94 0.00 3.55
C SER A 936 5.64 -1.15 2.84
N LYS A 937 6.04 -0.93 1.58
CA LYS A 937 6.68 -1.94 0.72
C LYS A 937 7.90 -2.57 1.39
N ALA A 938 8.58 -1.81 2.27
CA ALA A 938 9.66 -2.28 3.13
C ALA A 938 9.18 -3.15 4.32
N SER A 939 8.01 -2.85 4.92
CA SER A 939 7.44 -3.58 6.07
C SER A 939 6.80 -4.92 5.74
N ILE A 940 6.35 -5.14 4.49
CA ILE A 940 5.74 -6.42 4.06
C ILE A 940 6.69 -7.60 4.32
N LEU A 941 8.00 -7.35 4.36
CA LEU A 941 9.00 -8.43 4.40
C LEU A 941 10.07 -8.21 5.49
N ASN A 942 10.06 -7.09 6.23
CA ASN A 942 11.13 -6.81 7.19
C ASN A 942 10.83 -7.12 8.66
N THR A 943 9.58 -7.16 9.15
CA THR A 943 9.39 -7.35 10.61
C THR A 943 8.11 -8.04 11.11
N THR A 944 6.98 -8.11 10.39
CA THR A 944 5.72 -8.69 10.97
C THR A 944 4.66 -9.18 9.97
N SER A 945 4.89 -9.08 8.66
CA SER A 945 3.85 -9.34 7.65
C SER A 945 3.93 -10.76 7.06
N THR A 946 2.76 -11.37 6.81
CA THR A 946 2.66 -12.73 6.25
C THR A 946 2.66 -12.72 4.71
N ALA A 947 2.96 -13.87 4.08
CA ALA A 947 2.86 -14.01 2.62
C ALA A 947 1.45 -13.70 2.09
N ARG A 948 0.41 -13.85 2.93
CA ARG A 948 -0.98 -13.46 2.62
C ARG A 948 -1.14 -11.95 2.48
N VAL A 949 -0.52 -11.18 3.37
CA VAL A 949 -0.55 -9.70 3.30
C VAL A 949 0.17 -9.26 2.02
N ALA A 950 1.35 -9.83 1.74
CA ALA A 950 2.09 -9.57 0.52
C ALA A 950 1.26 -9.86 -0.74
N ALA A 951 0.55 -11.00 -0.76
CA ALA A 951 -0.32 -11.40 -1.87
C ALA A 951 -1.39 -10.34 -2.12
N TYR A 952 -2.18 -10.00 -1.11
CA TYR A 952 -3.30 -9.07 -1.31
C TYR A 952 -2.86 -7.62 -1.53
N SER A 953 -1.72 -7.19 -1.00
CA SER A 953 -1.15 -5.90 -1.35
C SER A 953 -0.69 -5.85 -2.80
N LEU A 954 -0.05 -6.91 -3.30
CA LEU A 954 0.30 -7.03 -4.72
C LEU A 954 -0.96 -7.05 -5.60
N ALA A 955 -1.97 -7.86 -5.24
CA ALA A 955 -3.24 -7.93 -5.94
C ALA A 955 -3.92 -6.55 -6.02
N ALA A 956 -3.98 -5.84 -4.89
CA ALA A 956 -4.64 -4.54 -4.83
C ALA A 956 -3.99 -3.53 -5.78
N ALA A 957 -2.65 -3.43 -5.76
CA ALA A 957 -1.88 -2.58 -6.67
C ALA A 957 -1.99 -3.04 -8.13
N LEU A 958 -1.96 -4.36 -8.39
CA LEU A 958 -2.09 -4.92 -9.73
C LEU A 958 -3.43 -4.52 -10.36
N TYR A 959 -4.56 -4.84 -9.73
CA TYR A 959 -5.88 -4.60 -10.32
C TYR A 959 -6.21 -3.11 -10.48
N ASP A 960 -5.74 -2.25 -9.57
CA ASP A 960 -5.80 -0.79 -9.77
C ASP A 960 -4.96 -0.37 -10.99
N SER A 961 -3.72 -0.86 -11.08
CA SER A 961 -2.86 -0.60 -12.24
C SER A 961 -3.47 -1.13 -13.54
N LEU A 962 -4.30 -2.18 -13.54
CA LEU A 962 -4.94 -2.68 -14.76
C LEU A 962 -6.03 -1.72 -15.25
N LEU A 963 -6.73 -1.07 -14.32
CA LEU A 963 -7.79 -0.13 -14.63
C LEU A 963 -7.23 1.22 -15.09
N THR A 964 -6.17 1.72 -14.47
CA THR A 964 -5.70 3.10 -14.65
C THR A 964 -4.44 3.18 -15.52
N ASN A 965 -4.27 4.18 -16.40
CA ASN A 965 -3.00 4.37 -17.15
C ASN A 965 -1.88 5.03 -16.32
N ASN A 966 -1.83 4.68 -15.05
CA ASN A 966 -1.12 5.40 -14.03
C ASN A 966 0.27 4.77 -13.77
N ALA A 967 1.30 5.56 -14.05
CA ALA A 967 2.69 5.14 -13.87
C ALA A 967 3.02 4.83 -12.41
N TYR A 968 2.36 5.51 -11.45
CA TYR A 968 2.58 5.26 -10.02
C TYR A 968 2.17 3.84 -9.62
N GLN A 969 0.95 3.41 -9.98
CA GLN A 969 0.50 2.05 -9.64
C GLN A 969 1.29 0.97 -10.38
N THR A 970 1.67 1.25 -11.63
CA THR A 970 2.56 0.35 -12.37
C THR A 970 3.91 0.20 -11.67
N SER A 971 4.49 1.31 -11.17
CA SER A 971 5.72 1.27 -10.37
C SER A 971 5.53 0.54 -9.04
N ASN A 972 4.36 0.68 -8.40
CA ASN A 972 4.04 -0.03 -7.16
C ASN A 972 4.05 -1.54 -7.36
N VAL A 973 3.45 -2.05 -8.44
CA VAL A 973 3.47 -3.47 -8.79
C VAL A 973 4.91 -3.98 -8.93
N GLU A 974 5.75 -3.28 -9.69
CA GLU A 974 7.17 -3.67 -9.87
C GLU A 974 7.95 -3.64 -8.54
N GLN A 975 7.71 -2.64 -7.69
CA GLN A 975 8.35 -2.56 -6.38
C GLN A 975 7.93 -3.72 -5.46
N TYR A 976 6.64 -4.10 -5.46
CA TYR A 976 6.18 -5.27 -4.71
C TYR A 976 6.85 -6.55 -5.21
N VAL A 977 6.86 -6.79 -6.52
CA VAL A 977 7.51 -7.96 -7.13
C VAL A 977 8.98 -8.02 -6.75
N ASN A 978 9.71 -6.92 -6.92
CA ASN A 978 11.13 -6.84 -6.58
C ASN A 978 11.38 -7.13 -5.09
N SER A 979 10.55 -6.57 -4.21
CA SER A 979 10.65 -6.81 -2.76
C SER A 979 10.41 -8.27 -2.42
N ILE A 980 9.35 -8.87 -2.96
CA ILE A 980 8.99 -10.28 -2.76
C ILE A 980 10.13 -11.21 -3.22
N ILE A 981 10.70 -10.96 -4.39
CA ILE A 981 11.80 -11.77 -4.95
C ILE A 981 13.09 -11.58 -4.16
N GLN A 982 13.44 -10.35 -3.79
CA GLN A 982 14.62 -10.07 -2.96
C GLN A 982 14.51 -10.75 -1.59
N PHE A 983 13.32 -10.75 -0.99
CA PHE A 983 13.11 -11.42 0.29
C PHE A 983 13.31 -12.93 0.20
N GLN A 984 12.76 -13.54 -0.85
CA GLN A 984 12.97 -14.96 -1.14
C GLN A 984 14.47 -15.28 -1.35
N ALA A 985 15.21 -14.37 -1.98
CA ALA A 985 16.61 -14.53 -2.31
C ALA A 985 17.56 -14.32 -1.11
N ASN A 986 17.24 -13.39 -0.19
CA ASN A 986 18.12 -13.01 0.91
C ASN A 986 17.93 -13.85 2.18
N GLY A 987 16.76 -14.49 2.36
CA GLY A 987 16.45 -15.25 3.57
C GLY A 987 16.26 -14.36 4.81
N VAL A 988 16.22 -14.97 6.00
CA VAL A 988 16.15 -14.25 7.27
C VAL A 988 17.58 -13.92 7.73
N GLU A 989 17.81 -12.71 8.23
CA GLU A 989 19.11 -12.29 8.77
C GLU A 989 19.64 -13.32 9.80
N GLY A 990 20.90 -13.74 9.63
CA GLY A 990 21.52 -14.79 10.44
C GLY A 990 21.22 -16.22 9.99
N PHE A 991 20.36 -16.41 8.99
CA PHE A 991 20.04 -17.70 8.38
C PHE A 991 20.42 -17.73 6.89
N GLY A 992 20.73 -18.92 6.36
CA GLY A 992 21.05 -19.09 4.95
C GLY A 992 19.85 -18.84 4.03
N THR A 993 20.07 -18.84 2.72
CA THR A 993 18.98 -18.73 1.74
C THR A 993 18.38 -20.12 1.49
N ASN A 994 17.05 -20.20 1.42
CA ASN A 994 16.32 -21.46 1.23
C ASN A 994 15.16 -21.37 0.21
N GLY A 995 14.97 -20.19 -0.39
CA GLY A 995 13.90 -19.96 -1.36
C GLY A 995 12.49 -19.86 -0.77
N CYS A 996 12.35 -19.89 0.55
CA CYS A 996 11.08 -19.78 1.25
C CYS A 996 10.72 -18.32 1.56
N TYR A 997 9.42 -17.99 1.63
CA TYR A 997 8.94 -16.72 2.16
C TYR A 997 8.88 -16.79 3.68
N ASN A 998 10.05 -16.70 4.30
CA ASN A 998 10.22 -16.91 5.73
C ASN A 998 9.53 -15.84 6.58
N TYR A 999 9.18 -16.18 7.80
CA TYR A 999 8.78 -15.29 8.87
C TYR A 999 9.92 -15.25 9.89
N LYS A 1000 10.11 -14.08 10.49
CA LYS A 1000 11.08 -13.93 11.58
C LYS A 1000 10.60 -14.76 12.79
N PRO A 1001 11.53 -15.22 13.65
CA PRO A 1001 11.16 -15.79 14.94
C PRO A 1001 10.24 -14.84 15.73
N GLU A 1002 9.25 -15.41 16.40
CA GLU A 1002 8.31 -14.72 17.27
C GLU A 1002 8.48 -15.26 18.71
N ASP A 1003 8.03 -14.53 19.73
CA ASP A 1003 8.21 -14.90 21.16
C ASP A 1003 7.74 -16.33 21.50
N PHE A 1004 6.75 -16.84 20.76
CA PHE A 1004 6.21 -18.19 20.92
C PHE A 1004 6.63 -19.17 19.82
N ILE A 1005 7.34 -18.72 18.78
CA ILE A 1005 7.91 -19.54 17.70
C ILE A 1005 9.39 -19.15 17.53
N PRO A 1006 10.31 -19.85 18.22
CA PRO A 1006 11.71 -19.42 18.32
C PRO A 1006 12.53 -19.61 17.03
N GLU A 1007 11.97 -20.30 16.03
CA GLU A 1007 12.66 -20.61 14.77
C GLU A 1007 12.01 -19.89 13.59
N PRO A 1008 12.78 -19.49 12.56
CA PRO A 1008 12.19 -19.02 11.33
C PRO A 1008 11.34 -20.13 10.70
N HIS A 1009 10.20 -19.73 10.19
CA HIS A 1009 9.20 -20.63 9.64
C HIS A 1009 8.50 -19.95 8.47
N PHE A 1010 7.66 -20.66 7.73
CA PHE A 1010 6.82 -20.06 6.69
C PHE A 1010 5.46 -20.75 6.66
N SER A 1011 4.48 -20.13 6.00
CA SER A 1011 3.19 -20.79 5.75
C SER A 1011 3.10 -21.24 4.30
N PRO A 1012 3.10 -22.56 4.04
CA PRO A 1012 2.87 -23.14 2.72
C PRO A 1012 1.56 -22.70 2.07
N TRP A 1013 0.52 -22.45 2.87
CA TRP A 1013 -0.80 -22.05 2.36
C TRP A 1013 -0.82 -20.57 1.96
N MET A 1014 -0.23 -19.70 2.79
CA MET A 1014 -0.12 -18.28 2.45
C MET A 1014 0.85 -18.05 1.30
N THR A 1015 1.89 -18.87 1.19
CA THR A 1015 2.79 -18.91 0.02
C THR A 1015 2.02 -19.20 -1.26
N SER A 1016 1.02 -20.09 -1.18
CA SER A 1016 0.18 -20.41 -2.33
C SER A 1016 -0.54 -19.15 -2.81
N LEU A 1017 -1.25 -18.43 -1.93
CA LEU A 1017 -1.89 -17.14 -2.26
C LEU A 1017 -0.92 -16.15 -2.93
N LEU A 1018 0.31 -16.03 -2.43
CA LEU A 1018 1.31 -15.15 -3.02
C LEU A 1018 1.73 -15.59 -4.43
N THR A 1019 1.90 -16.90 -4.66
CA THR A 1019 2.22 -17.42 -5.99
C THR A 1019 1.09 -17.18 -7.01
N ASP A 1020 -0.14 -17.01 -6.55
CA ASP A 1020 -1.31 -16.68 -7.38
C ASP A 1020 -1.18 -15.29 -7.96
N GLU A 1021 -0.89 -14.35 -7.08
CA GLU A 1021 -0.79 -12.93 -7.43
C GLU A 1021 0.48 -12.67 -8.23
N LEU A 1022 1.56 -13.41 -7.98
CA LEU A 1022 2.73 -13.43 -8.85
C LEU A 1022 2.37 -13.97 -10.25
N LEU A 1023 1.58 -15.04 -10.36
CA LEU A 1023 1.14 -15.57 -11.65
C LEU A 1023 0.25 -14.56 -12.41
N ALA A 1024 -0.70 -13.92 -11.71
CA ALA A 1024 -1.51 -12.85 -12.29
C ALA A 1024 -0.63 -11.68 -12.75
N THR A 1025 0.32 -11.25 -11.92
CA THR A 1025 1.27 -10.20 -12.29
C THR A 1025 2.10 -10.60 -13.52
N TYR A 1026 2.54 -11.85 -13.62
CA TYR A 1026 3.28 -12.33 -14.79
C TYR A 1026 2.43 -12.33 -16.07
N GLN A 1027 1.14 -12.70 -15.98
CA GLN A 1027 0.21 -12.62 -17.11
C GLN A 1027 0.12 -11.18 -17.65
N GLU A 1028 0.05 -10.20 -16.75
CA GLU A 1028 -0.24 -8.81 -17.11
C GLU A 1028 1.01 -7.99 -17.47
N THR A 1029 2.16 -8.30 -16.88
CA THR A 1029 3.42 -7.53 -17.04
C THR A 1029 4.45 -8.26 -17.90
N GLY A 1030 4.39 -9.59 -17.97
CA GLY A 1030 5.46 -10.40 -18.54
C GLY A 1030 6.78 -10.34 -17.79
N ASN A 1031 6.80 -9.86 -16.54
CA ASN A 1031 8.03 -9.71 -15.75
C ASN A 1031 8.79 -11.06 -15.63
N ALA A 1032 9.95 -11.12 -16.27
CA ALA A 1032 10.73 -12.34 -16.41
C ALA A 1032 11.37 -12.86 -15.11
N ALA A 1033 11.38 -12.05 -14.04
CA ALA A 1033 11.87 -12.46 -12.73
C ALA A 1033 10.86 -13.36 -11.97
N ILE A 1034 9.58 -13.32 -12.34
CA ILE A 1034 8.52 -14.07 -11.66
C ILE A 1034 8.62 -15.59 -11.89
N PRO A 1035 8.76 -16.13 -13.12
CA PRO A 1035 8.82 -17.58 -13.31
C PRO A 1035 9.94 -18.27 -12.51
N PRO A 1036 11.18 -17.75 -12.46
CA PRO A 1036 12.21 -18.31 -11.58
C PRO A 1036 11.86 -18.25 -10.08
N SER A 1037 11.19 -17.20 -9.62
CA SER A 1037 10.71 -17.08 -8.23
C SER A 1037 9.64 -18.13 -7.90
N LEU A 1038 8.72 -18.41 -8.83
CA LEU A 1038 7.72 -19.48 -8.68
C LEU A 1038 8.38 -20.87 -8.59
N VAL A 1039 9.40 -21.14 -9.40
CA VAL A 1039 10.19 -22.39 -9.32
C VAL A 1039 10.93 -22.50 -7.99
N THR A 1040 11.45 -21.39 -7.47
CA THR A 1040 12.13 -21.32 -6.17
C THR A 1040 11.16 -21.58 -5.01
N ALA A 1041 9.96 -21.01 -5.06
CA ALA A 1041 8.91 -21.25 -4.07
C ALA A 1041 8.45 -22.72 -4.09
N ALA A 1042 8.33 -23.31 -5.28
CA ALA A 1042 8.04 -24.72 -5.46
C ALA A 1042 9.10 -25.62 -4.81
N GLN A 1043 10.39 -25.30 -5.00
CA GLN A 1043 11.47 -26.05 -4.40
C GLN A 1043 11.43 -25.99 -2.87
N CYS A 1044 11.23 -24.81 -2.29
CA CYS A 1044 11.02 -24.66 -0.85
C CYS A 1044 9.84 -25.51 -0.35
N GLN A 1045 8.69 -25.45 -1.03
CA GLN A 1045 7.49 -26.22 -0.68
C GLN A 1045 7.79 -27.73 -0.70
N TYR A 1046 8.46 -28.21 -1.75
CA TYR A 1046 8.84 -29.61 -1.92
C TYR A 1046 9.77 -30.09 -0.81
N ASP A 1047 10.78 -29.30 -0.46
CA ASP A 1047 11.80 -29.68 0.51
C ASP A 1047 11.32 -29.60 1.96
N ARG A 1048 10.43 -28.64 2.28
CA ARG A 1048 10.15 -28.24 3.67
C ARG A 1048 8.71 -28.42 4.12
N ALA A 1049 7.75 -28.28 3.20
CA ALA A 1049 6.34 -28.14 3.58
C ALA A 1049 5.53 -29.44 3.51
N ILE A 1050 6.06 -30.47 2.86
CA ILE A 1050 5.29 -31.69 2.59
C ILE A 1050 5.89 -32.86 3.35
N VAL A 1051 5.07 -33.43 4.24
CA VAL A 1051 5.43 -34.55 5.09
C VAL A 1051 4.57 -35.76 4.76
N VAL A 1052 5.07 -36.93 5.13
CA VAL A 1052 4.37 -38.21 5.00
C VAL A 1052 3.96 -38.66 6.39
N GLY A 1053 2.65 -38.84 6.60
CA GLY A 1053 2.09 -39.42 7.82
C GLY A 1053 1.56 -40.82 7.55
N ALA A 1054 1.65 -41.70 8.56
CA ALA A 1054 0.87 -42.94 8.57
C ALA A 1054 -0.61 -42.62 8.83
N ASP A 1055 -1.50 -43.32 8.14
CA ASP A 1055 -2.97 -43.17 8.21
C ASP A 1055 -3.55 -43.30 9.64
N ASP A 1056 -2.80 -43.93 10.55
CA ASP A 1056 -3.30 -44.53 11.78
C ASP A 1056 -3.98 -43.58 12.79
N ASP A 1057 -3.76 -42.25 12.75
CA ASP A 1057 -4.48 -41.32 13.65
C ASP A 1057 -5.55 -40.47 12.94
N TYR A 1058 -5.56 -40.40 11.60
CA TYR A 1058 -6.40 -39.48 10.82
C TYR A 1058 -7.74 -40.10 10.36
N MET A 1059 -7.72 -41.34 9.86
CA MET A 1059 -8.93 -42.00 9.32
C MET A 1059 -9.61 -43.01 10.25
N LYS A 1060 -9.15 -43.13 11.51
CA LYS A 1060 -9.85 -43.89 12.56
C LYS A 1060 -11.30 -43.43 12.81
N TRP A 1061 -11.69 -42.26 12.30
CA TRP A 1061 -13.03 -41.70 12.46
C TRP A 1061 -14.13 -42.43 11.67
N ASP A 1062 -13.83 -43.18 10.61
CA ASP A 1062 -14.84 -43.94 9.83
C ASP A 1062 -14.44 -45.42 9.57
N GLY A 1063 -13.50 -45.99 10.33
CA GLY A 1063 -13.19 -47.43 10.26
C GLY A 1063 -12.47 -47.88 8.98
N VAL A 1064 -11.83 -46.96 8.26
CA VAL A 1064 -10.94 -47.29 7.14
C VAL A 1064 -9.55 -47.58 7.70
N ASP A 1065 -9.36 -48.78 8.24
CA ASP A 1065 -8.04 -49.29 8.60
C ASP A 1065 -7.29 -49.65 7.29
N GLY A 1066 -6.35 -48.82 6.88
CA GLY A 1066 -5.46 -49.13 5.77
C GLY A 1066 -4.13 -48.40 5.96
N GLY A 1067 -3.04 -49.12 6.16
CA GLY A 1067 -1.69 -48.57 6.35
C GLY A 1067 -1.13 -47.92 5.07
N TYR A 1068 -1.79 -46.87 4.59
CA TYR A 1068 -1.37 -46.09 3.43
C TYR A 1068 -0.55 -44.87 3.88
N GLU A 1069 0.39 -44.47 3.03
CA GLU A 1069 1.10 -43.21 3.19
C GLU A 1069 0.22 -42.04 2.72
N ILE A 1070 -0.06 -41.09 3.62
CA ILE A 1070 -0.79 -39.86 3.30
C ILE A 1070 0.21 -38.71 3.25
N TYR A 1071 0.24 -38.05 2.10
CA TYR A 1071 1.01 -36.83 1.91
C TYR A 1071 0.16 -35.66 2.34
N HIS A 1072 0.73 -34.75 3.14
CA HIS A 1072 0.02 -33.53 3.51
C HIS A 1072 0.90 -32.29 3.52
N THR A 1073 0.31 -31.16 3.12
CA THR A 1073 0.96 -29.86 3.18
C THR A 1073 0.73 -29.20 4.54
N LEU A 1074 1.82 -28.90 5.25
CA LEU A 1074 1.78 -28.24 6.56
C LEU A 1074 1.15 -26.84 6.47
N TYR A 1075 0.41 -26.43 7.50
CA TYR A 1075 -0.06 -25.03 7.61
C TYR A 1075 1.09 -24.05 7.86
N THR A 1076 2.05 -24.49 8.67
CA THR A 1076 3.31 -23.81 8.98
C THR A 1076 4.43 -24.83 9.01
N ALA A 1077 5.51 -24.54 8.29
CA ALA A 1077 6.66 -25.43 8.17
C ALA A 1077 7.92 -24.72 8.68
N VAL A 1078 8.80 -25.50 9.29
CA VAL A 1078 10.11 -25.00 9.73
C VAL A 1078 10.95 -24.66 8.49
N SER A 1079 11.52 -23.45 8.46
CA SER A 1079 12.28 -22.96 7.32
C SER A 1079 13.71 -23.47 7.25
N TYR A 1080 14.28 -23.92 8.36
CA TYR A 1080 15.68 -24.35 8.49
C TYR A 1080 15.80 -25.65 9.30
N GLY A 1081 16.86 -26.41 9.09
CA GLY A 1081 17.03 -27.70 9.77
C GLY A 1081 16.15 -28.82 9.20
N THR A 1082 15.72 -29.73 10.06
CA THR A 1082 14.91 -30.90 9.66
C THR A 1082 13.50 -30.46 9.24
N PRO A 1083 13.04 -30.80 8.03
CA PRO A 1083 11.67 -30.53 7.59
C PRO A 1083 10.64 -31.08 8.58
N GLY A 1084 9.63 -30.27 8.91
CA GLY A 1084 8.61 -30.66 9.86
C GLY A 1084 7.69 -29.50 10.26
N PRO A 1085 6.65 -29.81 11.07
CA PRO A 1085 5.77 -28.78 11.61
C PRO A 1085 6.51 -27.90 12.62
N VAL A 1086 6.07 -26.66 12.74
CA VAL A 1086 6.60 -25.72 13.73
C VAL A 1086 6.21 -26.14 15.14
N VAL A 1087 7.17 -26.13 16.06
CA VAL A 1087 6.95 -26.38 17.50
C VAL A 1087 7.09 -25.07 18.26
N LYS A 1088 6.06 -24.71 19.03
CA LYS A 1088 6.06 -23.53 19.89
C LYS A 1088 7.07 -23.68 21.03
N SER A 1089 7.44 -22.56 21.65
CA SER A 1089 8.34 -22.53 22.82
C SER A 1089 7.85 -23.37 24.01
N ASN A 1090 6.54 -23.64 24.12
CA ASN A 1090 5.94 -24.50 25.13
C ASN A 1090 5.90 -26.01 24.76
N GLY A 1091 6.53 -26.40 23.64
CA GLY A 1091 6.54 -27.78 23.13
C GLY A 1091 5.30 -28.19 22.34
N GLN A 1092 4.31 -27.31 22.17
CA GLN A 1092 3.11 -27.60 21.38
C GLN A 1092 3.43 -27.49 19.88
N VAL A 1093 3.06 -28.51 19.10
CA VAL A 1093 3.08 -28.42 17.64
C VAL A 1093 2.01 -27.42 17.18
N LEU A 1094 2.40 -26.40 16.40
CA LEU A 1094 1.52 -25.32 15.97
C LEU A 1094 0.40 -25.82 15.04
N SER A 1095 0.69 -26.89 14.31
CA SER A 1095 -0.20 -27.45 13.31
C SER A 1095 -0.10 -28.97 13.31
N THR A 1096 -1.17 -29.65 13.71
CA THR A 1096 -1.23 -31.12 13.65
C THR A 1096 -1.55 -31.56 12.22
N PRO A 1097 -1.04 -32.72 11.78
CA PRO A 1097 -1.39 -33.34 10.49
C PRO A 1097 -2.90 -33.37 10.18
N GLU A 1098 -3.73 -33.39 11.24
CA GLU A 1098 -5.20 -33.42 11.25
C GLU A 1098 -5.85 -32.28 10.46
N ASP A 1099 -5.25 -31.09 10.43
CA ASP A 1099 -5.82 -29.90 9.78
C ASP A 1099 -5.47 -29.76 8.28
N HIS A 1100 -4.74 -30.72 7.69
CA HIS A 1100 -3.90 -30.46 6.50
C HIS A 1100 -4.26 -31.17 5.20
N VAL A 1101 -4.82 -32.38 5.21
CA VAL A 1101 -5.08 -33.17 3.97
C VAL A 1101 -6.03 -32.44 3.01
N GLU A 1102 -6.97 -31.72 3.57
CA GLU A 1102 -7.92 -30.93 2.81
C GLU A 1102 -7.26 -29.74 2.08
N HIS A 1103 -6.09 -29.27 2.55
CA HIS A 1103 -5.31 -28.20 1.93
C HIS A 1103 -4.21 -28.66 0.96
N ASN A 1104 -4.24 -29.93 0.57
CA ASN A 1104 -3.24 -30.49 -0.32
C ASN A 1104 -3.32 -29.92 -1.75
N LEU A 1105 -4.49 -29.46 -2.19
CA LEU A 1105 -4.64 -28.87 -3.52
C LEU A 1105 -4.06 -27.46 -3.57
N ASP A 1106 -4.46 -26.60 -2.64
CA ASP A 1106 -3.97 -25.23 -2.55
C ASP A 1106 -2.54 -25.16 -2.08
N GLY A 1107 -2.17 -25.89 -1.03
CA GLY A 1107 -0.79 -26.07 -0.62
C GLY A 1107 0.09 -26.75 -1.68
N GLY A 1108 -0.48 -27.50 -2.61
CA GLY A 1108 0.23 -28.06 -3.76
C GLY A 1108 0.52 -27.04 -4.86
N ARG A 1109 -0.11 -25.86 -4.84
CA ARG A 1109 -0.07 -24.89 -5.95
C ARG A 1109 1.33 -24.38 -6.31
N PRO A 1110 2.22 -24.06 -5.37
CA PRO A 1110 3.60 -23.71 -5.72
C PRO A 1110 4.27 -24.81 -6.55
N LEU A 1111 4.05 -26.09 -6.24
CA LEU A 1111 4.59 -27.20 -7.03
C LEU A 1111 4.02 -27.24 -8.44
N VAL A 1112 2.71 -26.98 -8.60
CA VAL A 1112 2.04 -26.91 -9.91
C VAL A 1112 2.73 -25.87 -10.80
N LEU A 1113 2.92 -24.67 -10.27
CA LEU A 1113 3.55 -23.58 -11.01
C LEU A 1113 5.05 -23.83 -11.24
N GLY A 1114 5.76 -24.38 -10.25
CA GLY A 1114 7.15 -24.79 -10.39
C GLY A 1114 7.34 -25.84 -11.49
N ALA A 1115 6.50 -26.87 -11.53
CA ALA A 1115 6.53 -27.91 -12.57
C ALA A 1115 6.23 -27.34 -13.96
N TYR A 1116 5.36 -26.32 -14.02
CA TYR A 1116 5.01 -25.64 -15.26
C TYR A 1116 6.17 -24.80 -15.81
N PHE A 1117 6.81 -24.00 -14.97
CA PHE A 1117 7.82 -23.03 -15.39
C PHE A 1117 9.26 -23.56 -15.40
N THR A 1118 9.58 -24.62 -14.64
CA THR A 1118 10.94 -25.16 -14.62
C THR A 1118 11.33 -25.77 -15.96
N GLN A 1119 12.59 -25.54 -16.35
CA GLN A 1119 13.22 -26.18 -17.51
C GLN A 1119 14.00 -27.44 -17.12
N ASP A 1120 14.19 -27.69 -15.81
CA ASP A 1120 14.85 -28.89 -15.32
C ASP A 1120 13.86 -30.08 -15.34
N ALA A 1121 14.15 -31.07 -16.18
CA ALA A 1121 13.29 -32.24 -16.35
C ALA A 1121 13.16 -33.09 -15.07
N THR A 1122 14.21 -33.15 -14.24
CA THR A 1122 14.21 -33.88 -12.96
C THR A 1122 13.35 -33.14 -11.96
N GLN A 1123 13.55 -31.84 -11.82
CA GLN A 1123 12.76 -31.00 -10.92
C GLN A 1123 11.27 -31.03 -11.30
N LYS A 1124 10.98 -30.90 -12.60
CA LYS A 1124 9.62 -31.04 -13.14
C LYS A 1124 8.99 -32.38 -12.77
N SER A 1125 9.72 -33.47 -12.94
CA SER A 1125 9.23 -34.81 -12.59
C SER A 1125 8.96 -34.94 -11.09
N ASN A 1126 9.84 -34.43 -10.23
CA ASN A 1126 9.68 -34.49 -8.78
C ASN A 1126 8.44 -33.71 -8.32
N PHE A 1127 8.29 -32.47 -8.79
CA PHE A 1127 7.13 -31.64 -8.48
C PHE A 1127 5.84 -32.29 -8.98
N THR A 1128 5.82 -32.77 -10.24
CA THR A 1128 4.64 -33.43 -10.83
C THR A 1128 4.22 -34.67 -10.04
N ASN A 1129 5.18 -35.54 -9.69
CA ASN A 1129 4.90 -36.75 -8.91
C ASN A 1129 4.32 -36.40 -7.54
N ARG A 1130 4.90 -35.41 -6.85
CA ARG A 1130 4.42 -34.97 -5.55
C ARG A 1130 3.01 -34.37 -5.61
N ILE A 1131 2.66 -33.70 -6.70
CA ILE A 1131 1.30 -33.19 -6.89
C ILE A 1131 0.30 -34.33 -7.05
N TYR A 1132 0.62 -35.40 -7.79
CA TYR A 1132 -0.26 -36.57 -7.88
C TYR A 1132 -0.46 -37.25 -6.52
N GLU A 1133 0.59 -37.32 -5.69
CA GLU A 1133 0.51 -37.84 -4.31
C GLU A 1133 -0.39 -36.97 -3.42
N LEU A 1134 -0.29 -35.64 -3.54
CA LEU A 1134 -1.16 -34.69 -2.83
C LEU A 1134 -2.61 -34.78 -3.30
N ILE A 1135 -2.87 -34.90 -4.60
CA ILE A 1135 -4.20 -35.11 -5.16
C ILE A 1135 -4.80 -36.42 -4.67
N ALA A 1136 -4.03 -37.51 -4.69
CA ALA A 1136 -4.48 -38.81 -4.19
C ALA A 1136 -4.86 -38.74 -2.70
N SER A 1137 -4.07 -38.00 -1.91
CA SER A 1137 -4.35 -37.75 -0.49
C SER A 1137 -5.60 -36.87 -0.32
N HIS A 1138 -5.77 -35.82 -1.11
CA HIS A 1138 -6.94 -34.93 -1.06
C HIS A 1138 -8.24 -35.66 -1.41
N LYS A 1139 -8.23 -36.58 -2.39
CA LYS A 1139 -9.40 -37.41 -2.75
C LYS A 1139 -9.94 -38.20 -1.56
N ARG A 1140 -9.07 -38.65 -0.65
CA ARG A 1140 -9.49 -39.29 0.60
C ARG A 1140 -10.17 -38.31 1.55
N GLY A 1141 -9.67 -37.07 1.62
CA GLY A 1141 -10.33 -35.97 2.32
C GLY A 1141 -11.74 -35.73 1.80
N ILE A 1142 -11.94 -35.74 0.48
CA ILE A 1142 -13.29 -35.61 -0.12
C ILE A 1142 -14.20 -36.75 0.33
N LEU A 1143 -13.72 -38.00 0.32
CA LEU A 1143 -14.49 -39.14 0.81
C LEU A 1143 -14.87 -38.99 2.29
N HIS A 1144 -13.96 -38.49 3.13
CA HIS A 1144 -14.25 -38.22 4.54
C HIS A 1144 -15.35 -37.17 4.71
N TRP A 1145 -15.29 -36.10 3.91
CA TRP A 1145 -16.27 -35.02 3.95
C TRP A 1145 -17.61 -35.39 3.30
N THR A 1146 -17.63 -36.41 2.45
CA THR A 1146 -18.83 -36.92 1.78
C THR A 1146 -19.50 -38.03 2.61
N ARG A 1147 -20.82 -37.98 2.79
CA ARG A 1147 -21.60 -38.97 3.54
C ARG A 1147 -22.35 -39.89 2.61
N ASP A 1148 -22.51 -41.15 3.03
CA ASP A 1148 -23.24 -42.19 2.30
C ASP A 1148 -24.73 -42.31 2.70
N THR A 1149 -25.25 -41.42 3.55
CA THR A 1149 -26.58 -41.61 4.19
C THR A 1149 -27.73 -40.83 3.54
N GLN A 1150 -28.80 -41.54 3.18
CA GLN A 1150 -30.09 -40.97 2.82
C GLN A 1150 -30.69 -40.17 4.00
N GLY A 1151 -31.11 -38.92 3.74
CA GLY A 1151 -31.77 -38.05 4.72
C GLY A 1151 -30.86 -37.14 5.54
N ARG A 1152 -29.55 -37.09 5.25
CA ARG A 1152 -28.60 -36.09 5.78
C ARG A 1152 -27.99 -35.28 4.63
N GLU A 1153 -27.31 -34.18 4.96
CA GLU A 1153 -26.44 -33.52 4.00
C GLU A 1153 -25.48 -34.52 3.37
N MET A 1154 -25.30 -34.46 2.04
CA MET A 1154 -24.27 -35.25 1.35
C MET A 1154 -22.86 -34.90 1.88
N TYR A 1155 -22.69 -33.76 2.57
CA TYR A 1155 -21.43 -33.32 3.13
C TYR A 1155 -21.51 -33.05 4.63
N ARG A 1156 -20.42 -33.31 5.36
CA ARG A 1156 -20.26 -32.72 6.68
C ARG A 1156 -20.07 -31.20 6.48
N VAL A 1157 -20.67 -30.37 7.32
CA VAL A 1157 -20.67 -28.88 7.29
C VAL A 1157 -19.29 -28.20 7.30
N SER A 1158 -18.21 -28.97 7.41
CA SER A 1158 -16.86 -28.46 7.28
C SER A 1158 -16.30 -28.88 5.91
N PRO A 1159 -15.78 -27.96 5.09
CA PRO A 1159 -15.19 -26.70 5.56
C PRO A 1159 -15.75 -25.43 4.89
N ASN A 1160 -16.46 -24.62 5.67
CA ASN A 1160 -16.96 -23.29 5.29
C ASN A 1160 -15.88 -22.18 5.20
N ARG A 1161 -14.67 -22.41 5.70
CA ARG A 1161 -13.54 -21.46 5.55
C ARG A 1161 -12.67 -21.75 4.34
N LYS A 1162 -12.72 -22.98 3.83
CA LYS A 1162 -11.61 -23.53 3.04
C LYS A 1162 -11.96 -23.69 1.56
N PHE A 1163 -13.21 -23.61 1.14
CA PHE A 1163 -13.58 -23.81 -0.27
C PHE A 1163 -12.74 -22.94 -1.21
N ALA A 1164 -12.70 -21.62 -0.97
CA ALA A 1164 -11.99 -20.70 -1.85
C ALA A 1164 -10.48 -20.98 -1.87
N TRP A 1165 -9.92 -21.45 -0.75
CA TRP A 1165 -8.51 -21.84 -0.66
C TRP A 1165 -8.31 -23.15 -1.41
N GLN A 1166 -8.97 -24.23 -0.97
CA GLN A 1166 -8.88 -25.60 -1.48
C GLN A 1166 -9.15 -25.70 -2.98
N TYR A 1167 -10.24 -25.08 -3.45
CA TYR A 1167 -10.75 -25.26 -4.81
C TYR A 1167 -10.47 -24.06 -5.72
N GLY A 1168 -10.06 -22.89 -5.19
CA GLY A 1168 -9.64 -21.77 -6.04
C GLY A 1168 -8.37 -22.05 -6.86
N SER A 1169 -7.56 -23.03 -6.44
CA SER A 1169 -6.35 -23.48 -7.14
C SER A 1169 -6.62 -24.56 -8.19
N TYR A 1170 -7.78 -25.21 -8.14
CA TYR A 1170 -8.07 -26.44 -8.85
C TYR A 1170 -7.96 -26.29 -10.38
N GLY A 1171 -8.63 -25.27 -10.97
CA GLY A 1171 -8.61 -25.04 -12.41
C GLY A 1171 -7.19 -24.81 -12.96
N LYS A 1172 -6.28 -24.31 -12.13
CA LYS A 1172 -4.89 -24.04 -12.50
C LYS A 1172 -4.05 -25.31 -12.51
N THR A 1173 -4.32 -26.23 -11.60
CA THR A 1173 -3.77 -27.59 -11.63
C THR A 1173 -4.15 -28.31 -12.93
N ALA A 1174 -5.44 -28.24 -13.31
CA ALA A 1174 -5.94 -28.83 -14.54
C ALA A 1174 -5.30 -28.23 -15.81
N TRP A 1175 -5.00 -26.92 -15.80
CA TRP A 1175 -4.28 -26.25 -16.88
C TRP A 1175 -2.81 -26.66 -16.97
N ALA A 1176 -2.09 -26.59 -15.84
CA ALA A 1176 -0.63 -26.67 -15.79
C ALA A 1176 -0.08 -28.10 -15.92
N ILE A 1177 -0.86 -29.11 -15.51
CA ILE A 1177 -0.38 -30.50 -15.38
C ILE A 1177 -1.11 -31.42 -16.35
N CYS A 1178 -0.37 -32.37 -16.93
CA CYS A 1178 -0.90 -33.31 -17.91
C CYS A 1178 -1.57 -34.51 -17.22
N GLU A 1179 -2.22 -35.37 -17.99
CA GLU A 1179 -2.61 -36.69 -17.49
C GLU A 1179 -1.38 -37.49 -17.01
N PRO A 1180 -1.49 -38.29 -15.93
CA PRO A 1180 -0.41 -39.18 -15.50
C PRO A 1180 0.09 -40.06 -16.65
N GLY A 1181 1.39 -39.99 -16.93
CA GLY A 1181 2.02 -40.73 -18.03
C GLY A 1181 1.90 -40.07 -19.42
N SER A 1182 1.22 -38.93 -19.55
CA SER A 1182 1.22 -38.12 -20.78
C SER A 1182 2.43 -37.20 -20.83
N THR A 1183 3.06 -37.10 -22.00
CA THR A 1183 4.13 -36.13 -22.30
C THR A 1183 3.61 -34.85 -22.95
N THR A 1184 2.32 -34.82 -23.32
CA THR A 1184 1.68 -33.67 -23.98
C THR A 1184 0.53 -33.15 -23.13
N CYS A 1185 0.63 -31.89 -22.72
CA CYS A 1185 -0.47 -31.12 -22.16
C CYS A 1185 -1.05 -30.27 -23.29
N SER A 1186 -2.29 -30.53 -23.71
CA SER A 1186 -3.07 -29.51 -24.42
C SER A 1186 -3.60 -28.51 -23.41
N LYS A 1187 -3.45 -27.22 -23.70
CA LYS A 1187 -4.19 -26.16 -22.99
C LYS A 1187 -5.62 -26.16 -23.53
N PRO A 1188 -6.56 -25.43 -22.90
CA PRO A 1188 -7.82 -25.13 -23.55
C PRO A 1188 -7.55 -24.51 -24.92
N SER A 1189 -8.24 -25.01 -25.95
CA SER A 1189 -8.16 -24.46 -27.30
C SER A 1189 -9.14 -23.30 -27.41
N TYR A 1190 -8.67 -22.15 -27.89
CA TYR A 1190 -9.53 -20.98 -28.06
C TYR A 1190 -10.29 -20.98 -29.38
#